data_AF-A0A522VU22-F1
#
_entry.id   AF-A0A522VU22-F1
#
_cell.length_a   1.000
_cell.length_b   1.000
_cell.length_c   1.000
_cell.angle_alpha   90.00
_cell.angle_beta   90.00
_cell.angle_gamma   90.00
#
_symmetry.space_group_name_H-M   'P 1'
#
loop_
_entity.id
_entity.type
_entity.pdbx_description
1 polymer ?
#
loop_
_entity_poly.entity_id
_entity_poly.type
_entity_poly.pdbx_seq_one_letter_code
_entity_poly.pdbx_strand_id
1 'polypeptide(L)'
;MRIFSNRRRAVHLGRLPLERIARAGALPDLAGVRDAHPPRSDTRLGRVVNDYIALFEAFRAEHPAPERAPYPADPQRLANELKANCYFLDASLAACCEVPDSAWTGARIAGHRWALAVLVEYGRLPEQGNLAREWIAGSEHDCALLRATEIAVITASFLRRLGFPATAHTRDASDVSHAHILLAAGLARRRGGALEAPFIGTRFASCIVTTAEPLAPDAPLAAGRFDGGLGWWLGLGGTQTWWERGLAARRPSHASRFPMESIRRNAEPTTLILDDDVPRVPKRANFFTRALHGDLGEKAQRERWRFAYKTPVADAYVKLIRAMVPKQGGVPATAVDPRTADPAANARAIKALMHYLGTDLAGACEAKRYAWYSHHEDGRPIEPYHRSAVVMLVDQGFETMAGASGDDWISGAQSMRAYMRGGEVCGVVAAFIRSLGWSARSQTNADSDVLQLPLVLLAGLGELARIGEIVLNPFVGPRFKSAVITTDLPLAHDLPIDFGLQDTCSKCRKCARECPCSAISHGDKVLFNGYEMWKPDVERCTRYRVTNPHGSACGRCMKTCPYNHEGLLAHRLVLWAAIHLPFTRRWIVALDDRLGNGSINPAKTWWTDLEIVDGRVVTPRGANRRGLSLGKPHKAQELAYYPAAAMPPPEAQAPFPVDRKAALAAFPEAALREDLRRARLNAGREQW
;
A
#
# COMPACT_ATOMS: atom_id res chain seq x y z
N MET A 1 17.58 -9.23 6.46
CA MET A 1 16.38 -9.56 7.25
C MET A 1 16.74 -9.27 8.68
N ARG A 2 15.84 -8.59 9.41
CA ARG A 2 16.21 -8.04 10.71
C ARG A 2 16.35 -9.17 11.72
N ILE A 3 17.35 -9.08 12.58
CA ILE A 3 17.56 -10.02 13.68
C ILE A 3 16.72 -9.58 14.86
N PHE A 4 16.79 -8.29 15.21
CA PHE A 4 16.07 -7.71 16.33
C PHE A 4 14.71 -7.12 15.91
N SER A 5 13.71 -7.33 16.78
CA SER A 5 12.39 -6.71 16.63
C SER A 5 12.43 -5.22 16.94
N ASN A 6 11.64 -4.45 16.18
CA ASN A 6 11.36 -3.04 16.41
C ASN A 6 10.11 -2.86 17.29
N ARG A 7 9.55 -3.90 17.91
CA ARG A 7 8.29 -3.82 18.69
C ARG A 7 8.26 -2.70 19.74
N ARG A 8 9.40 -2.31 20.32
CA ARG A 8 9.52 -1.22 21.32
C ARG A 8 9.94 0.13 20.73
N ARG A 9 10.26 0.19 19.43
CA ARG A 9 10.67 1.41 18.73
C ARG A 9 9.44 2.17 18.27
N ALA A 10 9.30 3.43 18.69
CA ALA A 10 8.25 4.30 18.20
C ALA A 10 8.39 4.58 16.69
N VAL A 11 7.28 4.73 15.98
CA VAL A 11 7.27 4.87 14.51
C VAL A 11 7.96 6.16 14.05
N HIS A 12 7.88 7.25 14.82
CA HIS A 12 8.51 8.54 14.52
C HIS A 12 10.05 8.50 14.50
N LEU A 13 10.67 7.42 14.99
CA LEU A 13 12.12 7.23 14.90
C LEU A 13 12.56 6.59 13.56
N GLY A 14 11.61 6.16 12.72
CA GLY A 14 11.90 5.58 11.41
C GLY A 14 12.68 4.27 11.45
N ARG A 15 13.14 3.82 10.29
CA ARG A 15 13.87 2.54 10.14
C ARG A 15 15.38 2.64 10.38
N LEU A 16 15.94 3.85 10.28
CA LEU A 16 17.35 4.14 10.43
C LEU A 16 17.61 4.79 11.81
N PRO A 17 18.73 4.49 12.49
CA PRO A 17 18.99 4.94 13.85
C PRO A 17 19.49 6.41 13.92
N LEU A 18 18.71 7.36 13.41
CA LEU A 18 19.06 8.79 13.44
C LEU A 18 19.28 9.32 14.87
N GLU A 19 18.59 8.76 15.85
CA GLU A 19 18.72 9.14 17.27
C GLU A 19 20.10 8.82 17.86
N ARG A 20 20.89 7.99 17.18
CA ARG A 20 22.25 7.62 17.63
C ARG A 20 23.35 8.48 17.04
N ILE A 21 23.00 9.43 16.17
CA ILE A 21 23.97 10.30 15.55
C ILE A 21 24.23 11.51 16.46
N ALA A 22 25.51 11.84 16.66
CA ALA A 22 25.91 13.03 17.40
C ALA A 22 25.28 14.29 16.80
N ARG A 23 24.70 15.12 17.67
CA ARG A 23 23.99 16.35 17.33
C ARG A 23 24.76 17.56 17.84
N ALA A 24 24.69 18.67 17.11
CA ALA A 24 25.27 19.95 17.51
C ALA A 24 24.30 20.70 18.43
N GLY A 25 24.83 21.54 19.32
CA GLY A 25 24.03 22.46 20.13
C GLY A 25 23.64 23.76 19.41
N ALA A 26 24.20 24.03 18.22
CA ALA A 26 23.99 25.26 17.45
C ALA A 26 23.80 24.96 15.96
N LEU A 27 23.18 25.90 15.24
CA LEU A 27 23.05 25.83 13.78
C LEU A 27 24.44 25.88 13.10
N PRO A 28 24.67 25.08 12.05
CA PRO A 28 25.89 25.18 11.26
C PRO A 28 25.90 26.47 10.45
N ASP A 29 27.08 26.90 9.99
CA ASP A 29 27.19 28.04 9.07
C ASP A 29 26.47 27.73 7.75
N LEU A 30 25.45 28.55 7.44
CA LEU A 30 24.63 28.45 6.24
C LEU A 30 25.12 29.38 5.11
N ALA A 31 26.13 30.22 5.38
CA ALA A 31 26.67 31.14 4.40
C ALA A 31 27.22 30.40 3.17
N GLY A 32 26.85 30.89 1.98
CA GLY A 32 27.26 30.30 0.71
C GLY A 32 26.70 28.90 0.42
N VAL A 33 25.83 28.35 1.28
CA VAL A 33 25.10 27.10 0.97
C VAL A 33 24.00 27.42 -0.04
N ARG A 34 23.88 26.59 -1.06
CA ARG A 34 22.91 26.71 -2.16
C ARG A 34 22.23 25.37 -2.39
N ASP A 35 20.99 25.42 -2.85
CA ASP A 35 20.29 24.23 -3.32
C ASP A 35 20.96 23.73 -4.61
N ALA A 36 21.26 22.43 -4.64
CA ALA A 36 21.91 21.78 -5.77
C ALA A 36 21.02 20.60 -6.20
N HIS A 37 20.19 20.84 -7.21
CA HIS A 37 19.35 19.82 -7.83
C HIS A 37 19.82 19.59 -9.27
N PRO A 38 19.98 18.33 -9.73
CA PRO A 38 20.31 18.04 -11.13
C PRO A 38 19.18 18.56 -12.04
N PRO A 39 19.37 18.95 -13.31
CA PRO A 39 18.29 19.40 -14.18
C PRO A 39 17.15 18.37 -14.30
N ARG A 40 15.93 18.82 -14.66
CA ARG A 40 14.81 17.91 -14.96
C ARG A 40 15.17 17.01 -16.12
N SER A 41 14.85 15.73 -15.99
CA SER A 41 15.08 14.75 -17.03
C SER A 41 14.15 14.96 -18.22
N ASP A 42 14.72 14.93 -19.42
CA ASP A 42 14.03 14.93 -20.71
C ASP A 42 13.91 13.51 -21.31
N THR A 43 14.27 12.47 -20.55
CA THR A 43 14.06 11.09 -20.97
C THR A 43 12.56 10.77 -21.07
N ARG A 44 12.21 9.65 -21.72
CA ARG A 44 10.79 9.22 -21.80
C ARG A 44 10.18 9.03 -20.41
N LEU A 45 10.88 8.34 -19.51
CA LEU A 45 10.43 8.17 -18.13
C LEU A 45 10.45 9.50 -17.36
N GLY A 46 11.49 10.30 -17.52
CA GLY A 46 11.62 11.63 -16.93
C GLY A 46 10.41 12.52 -17.19
N ARG A 47 9.99 12.65 -18.46
CA ARG A 47 8.77 13.41 -18.83
C ARG A 47 7.52 12.89 -18.14
N VAL A 48 7.31 11.57 -18.14
CA VAL A 48 6.14 10.97 -17.47
C VAL A 48 6.15 11.25 -15.97
N VAL A 49 7.30 11.09 -15.32
CA VAL A 49 7.44 11.36 -13.88
C VAL A 49 7.22 12.83 -13.57
N ASN A 50 7.74 13.73 -14.40
CA ASN A 50 7.56 15.18 -14.23
C ASN A 50 6.09 15.61 -14.39
N ASP A 51 5.32 14.97 -15.27
CA ASP A 51 3.88 15.21 -15.39
C ASP A 51 3.12 14.87 -14.08
N TYR A 52 3.51 13.78 -13.40
CA TYR A 52 2.91 13.42 -12.11
C TYR A 52 3.39 14.34 -10.98
N ILE A 53 4.63 14.83 -11.03
CA ILE A 53 5.12 15.85 -10.08
C ILE A 53 4.28 17.12 -10.21
N ALA A 54 4.11 17.63 -11.43
CA ALA A 54 3.29 18.81 -11.70
C ALA A 54 1.83 18.61 -11.24
N LEU A 55 1.27 17.41 -11.45
CA LEU A 55 -0.06 17.05 -10.98
C LEU A 55 -0.20 17.18 -9.46
N PHE A 56 0.82 16.80 -8.69
CA PHE A 56 0.80 16.88 -7.23
C PHE A 56 1.13 18.27 -6.70
N GLU A 57 2.01 19.00 -7.39
CA GLU A 57 2.37 20.39 -7.08
C GLU A 57 1.17 21.33 -7.11
N ALA A 58 0.15 21.02 -7.93
CA ALA A 58 -1.12 21.74 -7.95
C ALA A 58 -1.83 21.78 -6.58
N PHE A 59 -1.51 20.86 -5.66
CA PHE A 59 -2.09 20.77 -4.32
C PHE A 59 -1.12 21.21 -3.21
N ARG A 60 0.01 21.85 -3.56
CA ARG A 60 1.07 22.20 -2.59
C ARG A 60 0.62 23.22 -1.53
N ALA A 61 -0.17 24.20 -1.95
CA ALA A 61 -0.65 25.32 -1.14
C ALA A 61 -2.16 25.47 -1.34
N GLU A 62 -2.92 25.38 -0.27
CA GLU A 62 -4.37 25.58 -0.25
C GLU A 62 -4.75 26.25 1.08
N HIS A 63 -5.97 26.75 1.18
CA HIS A 63 -6.47 27.27 2.46
C HIS A 63 -6.64 26.13 3.48
N PRO A 64 -6.25 26.34 4.75
CA PRO A 64 -6.58 25.41 5.82
C PRO A 64 -8.09 25.35 6.05
N ALA A 65 -8.55 24.29 6.72
CA ALA A 65 -9.91 24.21 7.23
C ALA A 65 -10.19 25.44 8.12
N PRO A 66 -11.38 26.06 8.00
CA PRO A 66 -11.68 27.31 8.71
C PRO A 66 -11.72 27.11 10.23
N GLU A 67 -12.11 25.91 10.68
CA GLU A 67 -12.15 25.54 12.09
C GLU A 67 -10.92 24.72 12.45
N ARG A 68 -10.26 25.08 13.56
CA ARG A 68 -9.19 24.27 14.13
C ARG A 68 -9.75 22.97 14.70
N ALA A 69 -9.11 21.86 14.37
CA ALA A 69 -9.42 20.55 14.93
C ALA A 69 -9.14 20.52 16.44
N PRO A 70 -9.82 19.65 17.21
CA PRO A 70 -9.51 19.39 18.61
C PRO A 70 -8.22 18.55 18.75
N TYR A 71 -7.13 19.04 18.17
CA TYR A 71 -5.82 18.42 18.24
C TYR A 71 -5.07 18.93 19.50
N PRO A 72 -4.40 18.05 20.26
CA PRO A 72 -3.67 18.47 21.47
C PRO A 72 -2.56 19.47 21.16
N ALA A 73 -2.50 20.57 21.93
CA ALA A 73 -1.49 21.61 21.80
C ALA A 73 -0.12 21.20 22.38
N ASP A 74 0.49 20.16 21.80
CA ASP A 74 1.81 19.64 22.15
C ASP A 74 2.70 19.58 20.88
N PRO A 75 3.68 20.49 20.74
CA PRO A 75 4.58 20.54 19.59
C PRO A 75 5.40 19.27 19.39
N GLN A 76 5.74 18.55 20.48
CA GLN A 76 6.51 17.32 20.43
C GLN A 76 5.65 16.17 19.91
N ARG A 77 4.39 16.11 20.34
CA ARG A 77 3.41 15.16 19.83
C ARG A 77 3.15 15.37 18.34
N LEU A 78 2.91 16.61 17.90
CA LEU A 78 2.68 16.90 16.49
C LEU A 78 3.92 16.55 15.65
N ALA A 79 5.12 16.96 16.08
CA ALA A 79 6.36 16.59 15.39
C ALA A 79 6.54 15.07 15.27
N ASN A 80 6.19 14.31 16.32
CA ASN A 80 6.25 12.84 16.29
C ASN A 80 5.21 12.23 15.36
N GLU A 81 3.97 12.72 15.37
CA GLU A 81 2.90 12.24 14.48
C GLU A 81 3.23 12.55 13.01
N LEU A 82 3.76 13.74 12.69
CA LEU A 82 4.20 14.09 11.35
C LEU A 82 5.38 13.24 10.88
N LYS A 83 6.41 13.05 11.70
CA LYS A 83 7.53 12.14 11.37
C LYS A 83 7.03 10.71 11.16
N ALA A 84 6.16 10.22 12.03
CA ALA A 84 5.57 8.89 11.89
C ALA A 84 4.73 8.77 10.61
N ASN A 85 3.97 9.80 10.24
CA ASN A 85 3.22 9.86 8.99
C ASN A 85 4.17 9.82 7.77
N CYS A 86 5.26 10.60 7.77
CA CYS A 86 6.25 10.54 6.70
C CYS A 86 6.87 9.15 6.56
N TYR A 87 7.25 8.50 7.66
CA TYR A 87 7.78 7.13 7.62
C TYR A 87 6.71 6.11 7.23
N PHE A 88 5.47 6.30 7.65
CA PHE A 88 4.35 5.53 7.17
C PHE A 88 4.21 5.66 5.65
N LEU A 89 4.43 6.83 5.07
CA LEU A 89 4.45 7.08 3.61
C LEU A 89 5.78 6.71 2.91
N ASP A 90 6.67 5.99 3.60
CA ASP A 90 7.95 5.49 3.09
C ASP A 90 9.03 6.55 2.86
N ALA A 91 8.99 7.68 3.58
CA ALA A 91 10.13 8.59 3.66
C ALA A 91 11.38 7.84 4.15
N SER A 92 12.54 8.18 3.60
CA SER A 92 13.81 7.61 4.05
C SER A 92 14.27 8.22 5.36
N LEU A 93 14.16 9.56 5.47
CA LEU A 93 14.43 10.33 6.69
C LEU A 93 13.41 11.48 6.78
N ALA A 94 13.03 11.86 8.01
CA ALA A 94 12.21 13.03 8.29
C ALA A 94 12.61 13.66 9.62
N ALA A 95 12.61 14.99 9.68
CA ALA A 95 12.94 15.77 10.87
C ALA A 95 12.32 17.17 10.81
N CYS A 96 12.14 17.78 11.98
CA CYS A 96 11.58 19.12 12.12
C CYS A 96 12.66 20.15 12.45
N CYS A 97 12.45 21.42 12.09
CA CYS A 97 13.26 22.54 12.58
C CYS A 97 12.41 23.81 12.67
N GLU A 98 12.94 24.81 13.37
CA GLU A 98 12.54 26.20 13.12
C GLU A 98 13.16 26.64 11.78
N VAL A 99 12.41 27.40 10.97
CA VAL A 99 12.90 27.88 9.67
C VAL A 99 13.94 28.98 9.91
N PRO A 100 15.22 28.77 9.54
CA PRO A 100 16.22 29.82 9.67
C PRO A 100 15.87 31.01 8.76
N ASP A 101 16.17 32.22 9.21
CA ASP A 101 15.89 33.43 8.43
C ASP A 101 16.57 33.42 7.05
N SER A 102 17.79 32.87 6.97
CA SER A 102 18.53 32.71 5.72
C SER A 102 17.95 31.68 4.77
N ALA A 103 17.03 30.83 5.25
CA ALA A 103 16.41 29.82 4.41
C ALA A 103 15.33 30.42 3.50
N TRP A 104 14.68 31.53 3.86
CA TRP A 104 13.67 32.14 2.99
C TRP A 104 14.29 32.67 1.71
N THR A 105 13.82 32.20 0.55
CA THR A 105 14.32 32.62 -0.77
C THR A 105 13.61 33.87 -1.30
N GLY A 106 12.51 34.26 -0.64
CA GLY A 106 11.72 35.46 -0.93
C GLY A 106 11.01 35.97 0.32
N ALA A 107 9.82 36.55 0.15
CA ALA A 107 9.00 36.99 1.28
C ALA A 107 8.60 35.80 2.16
N ARG A 108 8.64 35.98 3.48
CA ARG A 108 8.19 34.94 4.42
C ARG A 108 6.70 34.69 4.24
N ILE A 109 6.29 33.42 4.27
CA ILE A 109 4.88 33.08 4.34
C ILE A 109 4.37 33.44 5.74
N ALA A 110 3.31 34.23 5.81
CA ALA A 110 2.80 34.76 7.08
C ALA A 110 2.55 33.65 8.11
N GLY A 111 3.15 33.80 9.29
CA GLY A 111 3.02 32.86 10.41
C GLY A 111 3.83 31.56 10.29
N HIS A 112 4.37 31.23 9.11
CA HIS A 112 5.16 30.01 8.94
C HIS A 112 6.53 30.15 9.62
N ARG A 113 6.74 29.39 10.69
CA ARG A 113 7.97 29.44 11.50
C ARG A 113 8.62 28.06 11.65
N TRP A 114 7.87 26.99 11.43
CA TRP A 114 8.37 25.62 11.56
C TRP A 114 8.39 24.92 10.21
N ALA A 115 9.33 24.00 10.05
CA ALA A 115 9.44 23.14 8.89
C ALA A 115 9.55 21.67 9.28
N LEU A 116 9.01 20.80 8.44
CA LEU A 116 9.26 19.38 8.39
C LEU A 116 10.00 19.08 7.08
N ALA A 117 11.21 18.54 7.18
CA ALA A 117 11.99 18.08 6.04
C ALA A 117 11.72 16.60 5.77
N VAL A 118 11.58 16.24 4.49
CA VAL A 118 11.39 14.87 4.01
C VAL A 118 12.48 14.54 3.00
N LEU A 119 13.18 13.41 3.20
CA LEU A 119 14.15 12.88 2.24
C LEU A 119 13.70 11.52 1.72
N VAL A 120 13.91 11.31 0.43
CA VAL A 120 13.70 10.04 -0.26
C VAL A 120 14.99 9.62 -0.93
N GLU A 121 15.52 8.47 -0.52
CA GLU A 121 16.68 7.83 -1.16
C GLU A 121 16.33 7.41 -2.59
N TYR A 122 17.29 7.55 -3.51
CA TYR A 122 17.13 7.05 -4.86
C TYR A 122 16.86 5.55 -4.88
N GLY A 123 16.03 5.11 -5.82
CA GLY A 123 15.83 3.69 -6.07
C GLY A 123 17.14 2.97 -6.39
N ARG A 124 17.15 1.66 -6.14
CA ARG A 124 18.28 0.81 -6.51
C ARG A 124 18.32 0.66 -8.02
N LEU A 125 19.36 1.20 -8.65
CA LEU A 125 19.58 1.07 -10.09
C LEU A 125 19.60 -0.41 -10.52
N PRO A 126 18.88 -0.77 -11.60
CA PRO A 126 18.98 -2.10 -12.19
C PRO A 126 20.39 -2.47 -12.63
N GLU A 127 20.68 -3.78 -12.62
CA GLU A 127 21.92 -4.37 -13.12
C GLU A 127 22.17 -4.04 -14.60
N GLN A 128 23.43 -4.12 -15.05
CA GLN A 128 23.76 -4.01 -16.48
C GLN A 128 23.04 -5.12 -17.27
N GLY A 129 22.59 -4.79 -18.49
CA GLY A 129 21.82 -5.72 -19.33
C GLY A 129 20.33 -5.83 -18.97
N ASN A 130 19.86 -5.19 -17.89
CA ASN A 130 18.44 -5.03 -17.64
C ASN A 130 17.93 -3.75 -18.32
N LEU A 131 16.97 -3.88 -19.24
CA LEU A 131 16.43 -2.78 -20.04
C LEU A 131 15.87 -1.62 -19.18
N ALA A 132 15.38 -1.92 -17.97
CA ALA A 132 14.94 -0.88 -17.04
C ALA A 132 16.06 0.09 -16.64
N ARG A 133 17.32 -0.35 -16.64
CA ARG A 133 18.45 0.53 -16.36
C ARG A 133 18.53 1.69 -17.35
N GLU A 134 18.35 1.40 -18.64
CA GLU A 134 18.35 2.41 -19.71
C GLU A 134 17.14 3.32 -19.62
N TRP A 135 15.98 2.78 -19.24
CA TRP A 135 14.76 3.56 -19.06
C TRP A 135 14.87 4.56 -17.90
N ILE A 136 15.60 4.20 -16.84
CA ILE A 136 15.76 5.00 -15.64
C ILE A 136 16.91 6.01 -15.77
N ALA A 137 17.97 5.67 -16.50
CA ALA A 137 19.18 6.48 -16.60
C ALA A 137 18.86 7.93 -16.97
N GLY A 138 19.29 8.87 -16.13
CA GLY A 138 19.04 10.30 -16.31
C GLY A 138 17.73 10.81 -15.69
N SER A 139 16.91 9.94 -15.08
CA SER A 139 15.65 10.30 -14.38
C SER A 139 15.64 9.90 -12.91
N GLU A 140 16.78 9.50 -12.35
CA GLU A 140 16.88 8.95 -11.01
C GLU A 140 16.38 9.92 -9.93
N HIS A 141 16.80 11.19 -10.06
CA HIS A 141 16.40 12.25 -9.15
C HIS A 141 14.90 12.53 -9.26
N ASP A 142 14.36 12.65 -10.47
CA ASP A 142 12.94 12.94 -10.68
C ASP A 142 12.05 11.83 -10.10
N CYS A 143 12.44 10.55 -10.24
CA CYS A 143 11.70 9.44 -9.63
C CYS A 143 11.66 9.54 -8.10
N ALA A 144 12.78 9.91 -7.46
CA ALA A 144 12.82 10.13 -6.01
C ALA A 144 12.08 11.41 -5.61
N LEU A 145 12.11 12.44 -6.46
CA LEU A 145 11.42 13.71 -6.24
C LEU A 145 9.91 13.55 -6.34
N LEU A 146 9.39 12.74 -7.26
CA LEU A 146 7.96 12.39 -7.31
C LEU A 146 7.46 11.86 -5.97
N ARG A 147 8.21 10.91 -5.41
CA ARG A 147 7.94 10.38 -4.08
C ARG A 147 7.99 11.45 -2.99
N ALA A 148 9.01 12.30 -2.99
CA ALA A 148 9.18 13.34 -1.98
C ALA A 148 8.05 14.38 -2.05
N THR A 149 7.65 14.76 -3.27
CA THR A 149 6.53 15.66 -3.55
C THR A 149 5.22 15.06 -3.03
N GLU A 150 4.94 13.80 -3.36
CA GLU A 150 3.76 13.07 -2.88
C GLU A 150 3.65 13.14 -1.35
N ILE A 151 4.72 12.77 -0.64
CA ILE A 151 4.75 12.75 0.83
C ILE A 151 4.54 14.16 1.41
N ALA A 152 5.25 15.16 0.88
CA ALA A 152 5.16 16.53 1.37
C ALA A 152 3.77 17.14 1.14
N VAL A 153 3.19 16.94 -0.05
CA VAL A 153 1.86 17.43 -0.39
C VAL A 153 0.79 16.80 0.49
N ILE A 154 0.84 15.47 0.68
CA ILE A 154 -0.11 14.78 1.59
C ILE A 154 0.04 15.29 3.03
N THR A 155 1.28 15.48 3.50
CA THR A 155 1.55 15.91 4.86
C THR A 155 1.07 17.34 5.10
N ALA A 156 1.30 18.25 4.15
CA ALA A 156 0.72 19.60 4.19
C ALA A 156 -0.82 19.56 4.14
N SER A 157 -1.39 18.68 3.32
CA SER A 157 -2.84 18.46 3.23
C SER A 157 -3.45 17.94 4.54
N PHE A 158 -2.72 17.10 5.28
CA PHE A 158 -3.12 16.65 6.62
C PHE A 158 -3.15 17.81 7.61
N LEU A 159 -2.09 18.62 7.69
CA LEU A 159 -2.05 19.81 8.56
C LEU A 159 -3.20 20.78 8.25
N ARG A 160 -3.43 21.05 6.95
CA ARG A 160 -4.53 21.93 6.52
C ARG A 160 -5.90 21.42 6.94
N ARG A 161 -6.13 20.11 6.96
CA ARG A 161 -7.38 19.51 7.49
C ARG A 161 -7.56 19.71 8.97
N LEU A 162 -6.47 19.86 9.73
CA LEU A 162 -6.53 20.21 11.14
C LEU A 162 -6.79 21.70 11.39
N GLY A 163 -6.88 22.52 10.33
CA GLY A 163 -6.97 23.97 10.42
C GLY A 163 -5.61 24.65 10.61
N PHE A 164 -4.51 23.95 10.34
CA PHE A 164 -3.15 24.48 10.45
C PHE A 164 -2.64 24.95 9.09
N PRO A 165 -2.29 26.24 8.92
CA PRO A 165 -1.65 26.73 7.70
C PRO A 165 -0.38 25.92 7.39
N ALA A 166 -0.31 25.34 6.20
CA ALA A 166 0.83 24.54 5.78
C ALA A 166 1.01 24.53 4.26
N THR A 167 2.27 24.64 3.83
CA THR A 167 2.68 24.68 2.43
C THR A 167 3.73 23.61 2.18
N ALA A 168 3.52 22.80 1.15
CA ALA A 168 4.56 21.90 0.64
C ALA A 168 5.45 22.66 -0.36
N HIS A 169 6.76 22.57 -0.17
CA HIS A 169 7.79 23.11 -1.05
C HIS A 169 8.46 21.96 -1.78
N THR A 170 8.35 22.01 -3.10
CA THR A 170 9.01 21.09 -4.02
C THR A 170 10.20 21.79 -4.65
N ARG A 171 11.01 21.04 -5.38
CA ARG A 171 12.19 21.57 -6.07
C ARG A 171 11.91 22.84 -6.88
N ASP A 172 10.86 22.84 -7.70
CA ASP A 172 10.59 23.94 -8.65
C ASP A 172 9.57 24.94 -8.10
N ALA A 173 8.94 24.64 -6.97
CA ALA A 173 7.99 25.51 -6.28
C ALA A 173 8.35 25.56 -4.79
N SER A 174 9.37 26.36 -4.47
CA SER A 174 9.84 26.57 -3.10
C SER A 174 10.01 28.04 -2.75
N ASP A 175 9.70 28.35 -1.49
CA ASP A 175 9.88 29.66 -0.86
C ASP A 175 11.00 29.59 0.20
N VAL A 176 11.61 28.42 0.35
CA VAL A 176 12.69 28.13 1.30
C VAL A 176 13.83 27.33 0.63
N SER A 177 15.07 27.55 1.06
CA SER A 177 16.21 26.74 0.65
C SER A 177 16.10 25.38 1.31
N HIS A 178 15.99 24.34 0.49
CA HIS A 178 15.98 22.96 0.98
C HIS A 178 17.27 22.68 1.75
N ALA A 179 18.42 23.07 1.22
CA ALA A 179 19.72 22.87 1.84
C ALA A 179 19.82 23.45 3.26
N HIS A 180 19.35 24.68 3.47
CA HIS A 180 19.37 25.32 4.79
C HIS A 180 18.48 24.57 5.78
N ILE A 181 17.27 24.18 5.35
CA ILE A 181 16.35 23.41 6.17
C ILE A 181 16.93 22.03 6.51
N LEU A 182 17.56 21.35 5.55
CA LEU A 182 18.16 20.02 5.78
C LEU A 182 19.31 20.06 6.79
N LEU A 183 20.11 21.13 6.77
CA LEU A 183 21.17 21.36 7.74
C LEU A 183 20.59 21.68 9.13
N ALA A 184 19.58 22.56 9.19
CA ALA A 184 18.93 22.97 10.43
C ALA A 184 18.18 21.81 11.12
N ALA A 185 17.44 20.99 10.36
CA ALA A 185 16.71 19.83 10.88
C ALA A 185 17.62 18.63 11.22
N GLY A 186 18.92 18.73 10.95
CA GLY A 186 19.87 17.67 11.21
C GLY A 186 19.67 16.43 10.33
N LEU A 187 19.31 16.63 9.05
CA LEU A 187 19.20 15.56 8.06
C LEU A 187 20.36 15.50 7.07
N ALA A 188 21.19 16.54 7.01
CA ALA A 188 22.38 16.57 6.15
C ALA A 188 23.57 17.26 6.82
N ARG A 189 24.76 16.99 6.29
CA ARG A 189 26.00 17.75 6.54
C ARG A 189 26.57 18.21 5.20
N ARG A 190 27.36 19.29 5.21
CA ARG A 190 28.14 19.70 4.04
C ARG A 190 29.45 18.90 3.99
N ARG A 191 29.75 18.26 2.87
CA ARG A 191 31.02 17.58 2.62
C ARG A 191 31.40 17.67 1.16
N GLY A 192 32.62 18.12 0.87
CA GLY A 192 33.11 18.23 -0.52
C GLY A 192 32.21 19.09 -1.41
N GLY A 193 31.58 20.14 -0.86
CA GLY A 193 30.65 21.02 -1.59
C GLY A 193 29.23 20.49 -1.74
N ALA A 194 28.94 19.24 -1.40
CA ALA A 194 27.61 18.62 -1.49
C ALA A 194 26.97 18.40 -0.12
N LEU A 195 25.65 18.19 -0.10
CA LEU A 195 24.93 17.71 1.08
C LEU A 195 24.99 16.18 1.15
N GLU A 196 25.41 15.66 2.29
CA GLU A 196 25.45 14.23 2.59
C GLU A 196 24.48 13.95 3.75
N ALA A 197 23.47 13.12 3.50
CA ALA A 197 22.54 12.65 4.51
C ALA A 197 23.06 11.37 5.17
N PRO A 198 22.92 11.20 6.49
CA PRO A 198 23.33 9.98 7.16
C PRO A 198 22.69 8.74 6.54
N PHE A 199 23.45 7.64 6.48
CA PHE A 199 23.06 6.34 5.92
C PHE A 199 22.79 6.31 4.40
N ILE A 200 22.26 7.37 3.79
CA ILE A 200 21.81 7.39 2.38
C ILE A 200 22.71 8.24 1.46
N GLY A 201 23.68 8.95 2.02
CA GLY A 201 24.71 9.66 1.26
C GLY A 201 24.15 10.86 0.51
N THR A 202 24.58 11.05 -0.75
CA THR A 202 24.18 12.17 -1.63
C THR A 202 23.03 11.82 -2.58
N ARG A 203 22.59 10.55 -2.60
CA ARG A 203 21.60 10.04 -3.55
C ARG A 203 20.19 10.12 -2.98
N PHE A 204 19.69 11.34 -2.83
CA PHE A 204 18.34 11.59 -2.33
C PHE A 204 17.69 12.79 -3.02
N ALA A 205 16.35 12.81 -3.01
CA ALA A 205 15.54 13.99 -3.26
C ALA A 205 14.95 14.49 -1.95
N SER A 206 14.60 15.78 -1.88
CA SER A 206 14.01 16.39 -0.69
C SER A 206 12.83 17.29 -1.04
N CYS A 207 11.86 17.32 -0.13
CA CYS A 207 10.77 18.29 -0.09
C CYS A 207 10.58 18.78 1.34
N ILE A 208 10.09 20.00 1.49
CA ILE A 208 9.88 20.66 2.79
C ILE A 208 8.40 20.95 2.98
N VAL A 209 7.88 20.82 4.20
CA VAL A 209 6.57 21.34 4.58
C VAL A 209 6.77 22.43 5.61
N THR A 210 6.45 23.69 5.28
CA THR A 210 6.43 24.77 6.28
C THR A 210 5.04 24.91 6.86
N THR A 211 4.95 25.32 8.13
CA THR A 211 3.68 25.50 8.81
C THR A 211 3.75 26.60 9.87
N ALA A 212 2.59 27.19 10.16
CA ALA A 212 2.39 28.08 11.29
C ALA A 212 2.10 27.34 12.61
N GLU A 213 1.90 26.02 12.58
CA GLU A 213 1.68 25.26 13.80
C GLU A 213 3.02 24.89 14.47
N PRO A 214 3.17 25.13 15.79
CA PRO A 214 4.40 24.81 16.50
C PRO A 214 4.83 23.34 16.38
N LEU A 215 6.10 23.12 16.00
CA LEU A 215 6.74 21.81 15.99
C LEU A 215 7.97 21.80 16.91
N ALA A 216 8.17 20.71 17.66
CA ALA A 216 9.42 20.50 18.38
C ALA A 216 10.57 20.27 17.37
N PRO A 217 11.61 21.11 17.35
CA PRO A 217 12.71 20.98 16.40
C PRO A 217 13.63 19.81 16.77
N ASP A 218 14.13 19.11 15.76
CA ASP A 218 15.28 18.22 15.88
C ASP A 218 16.57 19.06 15.82
N ALA A 219 17.62 18.63 16.51
CA ALA A 219 18.89 19.37 16.53
C ALA A 219 19.73 19.09 15.26
N PRO A 220 20.56 20.05 14.80
CA PRO A 220 21.49 19.86 13.71
C PRO A 220 22.48 18.71 13.98
N LEU A 221 23.08 18.17 12.92
CA LEU A 221 24.12 17.14 13.09
C LEU A 221 25.44 17.77 13.54
N ALA A 222 26.16 17.12 14.47
CA ALA A 222 27.49 17.55 14.89
C ALA A 222 28.49 17.50 13.72
N ALA A 223 29.51 18.36 13.75
CA ALA A 223 30.66 18.25 12.84
C ALA A 223 31.40 16.93 13.09
N GLY A 224 31.82 16.25 12.02
CA GLY A 224 32.58 15.00 12.12
C GLY A 224 32.14 13.92 11.12
N ARG A 225 32.88 12.80 11.12
CA ARG A 225 32.58 11.64 10.27
C ARG A 225 31.43 10.83 10.87
N PHE A 226 30.51 10.39 10.03
CA PHE A 226 29.51 9.39 10.39
C PHE A 226 30.12 7.99 10.26
N ASP A 227 30.08 7.18 11.32
CA ASP A 227 30.54 5.78 11.33
C ASP A 227 29.37 4.78 11.45
N GLY A 228 28.15 5.29 11.72
CA GLY A 228 26.93 4.52 11.99
C GLY A 228 26.92 3.75 13.30
N GLY A 229 28.07 3.59 13.94
CA GLY A 229 28.25 2.89 15.22
C GLY A 229 27.79 1.43 15.23
N LEU A 230 28.13 0.73 16.32
CA LEU A 230 27.73 -0.68 16.54
C LEU A 230 26.21 -0.89 16.48
N GLY A 231 25.44 0.14 16.83
CA GLY A 231 23.98 0.08 16.81
C GLY A 231 23.38 -0.06 15.41
N TRP A 232 23.90 0.65 14.40
CA TRP A 232 23.46 0.50 13.01
C TRP A 232 23.96 -0.80 12.40
N TRP A 233 25.18 -1.21 12.77
CA TRP A 233 25.75 -2.48 12.37
C TRP A 233 24.81 -3.58 12.85
N LEU A 234 24.71 -3.82 14.16
CA LEU A 234 23.95 -4.94 14.71
C LEU A 234 22.42 -4.81 14.60
N GLY A 235 21.89 -3.62 14.26
CA GLY A 235 20.45 -3.38 14.16
C GLY A 235 19.77 -3.29 15.54
N LEU A 236 20.51 -2.83 16.55
CA LEU A 236 20.00 -2.69 17.92
C LEU A 236 18.76 -1.79 17.94
N GLY A 237 17.70 -2.21 18.63
CA GLY A 237 16.41 -1.48 18.62
C GLY A 237 15.55 -1.78 17.39
N GLY A 238 15.93 -2.76 16.57
CA GLY A 238 15.17 -3.22 15.41
C GLY A 238 15.31 -2.33 14.19
N THR A 239 16.40 -1.57 14.09
CA THR A 239 16.73 -0.72 12.94
C THR A 239 17.30 -1.53 11.78
N GLN A 240 17.16 -1.01 10.57
CA GLN A 240 17.77 -1.58 9.37
C GLN A 240 19.30 -1.44 9.44
N THR A 241 20.01 -2.50 9.09
CA THR A 241 21.48 -2.55 9.11
C THR A 241 22.11 -2.26 7.75
N TRP A 242 23.40 -1.93 7.74
CA TRP A 242 24.12 -1.65 6.49
C TRP A 242 24.30 -2.91 5.63
N TRP A 243 24.60 -4.06 6.22
CA TRP A 243 24.78 -5.31 5.47
C TRP A 243 23.45 -5.85 4.94
N GLU A 244 22.32 -5.62 5.64
CA GLU A 244 21.01 -5.96 5.08
C GLU A 244 20.74 -5.18 3.79
N ARG A 245 21.12 -3.89 3.76
CA ARG A 245 21.03 -3.07 2.55
C ARG A 245 21.99 -3.57 1.48
N GLY A 246 23.22 -3.92 1.84
CA GLY A 246 24.20 -4.52 0.93
C GLY A 246 23.74 -5.85 0.33
N LEU A 247 23.19 -6.75 1.13
CA LEU A 247 22.63 -8.03 0.70
C LEU A 247 21.40 -7.84 -0.18
N ALA A 248 20.50 -6.93 0.21
CA ALA A 248 19.34 -6.57 -0.60
C ALA A 248 19.80 -6.04 -1.97
N ALA A 249 20.84 -5.20 -2.01
CA ALA A 249 21.37 -4.62 -3.24
C ALA A 249 21.89 -5.67 -4.25
N ARG A 250 22.39 -6.83 -3.77
CA ARG A 250 22.91 -7.92 -4.63
C ARG A 250 21.82 -8.75 -5.33
N ARG A 251 20.55 -8.66 -4.91
CA ARG A 251 19.46 -9.38 -5.58
C ARG A 251 19.23 -8.79 -6.98
N PRO A 252 18.80 -9.57 -7.99
CA PRO A 252 18.36 -8.99 -9.26
C PRO A 252 17.29 -7.90 -9.06
N SER A 253 17.30 -6.84 -9.86
CA SER A 253 16.36 -5.71 -9.70
C SER A 253 14.89 -6.08 -9.96
N HIS A 254 14.67 -7.01 -10.89
CA HIS A 254 13.35 -7.56 -11.19
C HIS A 254 12.83 -8.52 -10.10
N ALA A 255 13.70 -9.02 -9.23
CA ALA A 255 13.30 -9.82 -8.08
C ALA A 255 12.88 -8.89 -6.93
N SER A 256 11.76 -9.21 -6.29
CA SER A 256 11.28 -8.43 -5.15
C SER A 256 12.26 -8.51 -3.96
N ARG A 257 12.09 -7.62 -2.97
CA ARG A 257 12.84 -7.72 -1.69
C ARG A 257 12.55 -9.02 -0.94
N PHE A 258 11.45 -9.69 -1.29
CA PHE A 258 11.08 -11.00 -0.79
C PHE A 258 11.52 -12.09 -1.77
N PRO A 259 12.01 -13.25 -1.28
CA PRO A 259 12.52 -14.32 -2.13
C PRO A 259 11.39 -15.16 -2.75
N MET A 260 10.55 -14.55 -3.60
CA MET A 260 9.46 -15.25 -4.30
C MET A 260 9.95 -16.35 -5.23
N GLU A 261 11.22 -16.29 -5.67
CA GLU A 261 11.89 -17.33 -6.44
C GLU A 261 12.08 -18.65 -5.65
N SER A 262 11.99 -18.60 -4.32
CA SER A 262 12.10 -19.80 -3.46
C SER A 262 10.78 -20.55 -3.28
N ILE A 263 9.67 -19.98 -3.76
CA ILE A 263 8.34 -20.57 -3.61
C ILE A 263 8.02 -21.41 -4.83
N ARG A 264 7.46 -22.61 -4.58
CA ARG A 264 7.04 -23.52 -5.64
C ARG A 264 6.02 -22.83 -6.56
N ARG A 265 6.22 -23.02 -7.86
CA ARG A 265 5.34 -22.56 -8.93
C ARG A 265 4.57 -23.75 -9.51
N ASN A 266 3.30 -23.55 -9.86
CA ASN A 266 2.46 -24.54 -10.50
C ASN A 266 1.78 -23.90 -11.73
N ALA A 267 1.46 -24.71 -12.75
CA ALA A 267 0.74 -24.22 -13.93
C ALA A 267 -0.65 -23.68 -13.57
N GLU A 268 -1.33 -24.36 -12.66
CA GLU A 268 -2.66 -24.00 -12.17
C GLU A 268 -2.62 -23.53 -10.70
N PRO A 269 -3.54 -22.66 -10.27
CA PRO A 269 -3.68 -22.29 -8.86
C PRO A 269 -4.01 -23.48 -7.94
N THR A 270 -3.73 -23.32 -6.65
CA THR A 270 -4.01 -24.35 -5.62
C THR A 270 -5.50 -24.52 -5.27
N THR A 271 -6.35 -23.66 -5.84
CA THR A 271 -7.81 -23.72 -5.75
C THR A 271 -8.40 -23.89 -7.15
N LEU A 272 -9.41 -24.75 -7.26
CA LEU A 272 -10.06 -25.04 -8.54
C LEU A 272 -10.70 -23.78 -9.15
N ILE A 273 -10.46 -23.55 -10.45
CA ILE A 273 -11.15 -22.54 -11.26
C ILE A 273 -11.65 -23.26 -12.52
N LEU A 274 -12.95 -23.15 -12.78
CA LEU A 274 -13.59 -23.65 -13.99
C LEU A 274 -13.73 -22.45 -14.95
N ASP A 275 -12.66 -22.12 -15.67
CA ASP A 275 -12.52 -20.87 -16.46
C ASP A 275 -13.75 -20.49 -17.30
N ASP A 276 -14.39 -21.46 -17.96
CA ASP A 276 -15.58 -21.25 -18.79
C ASP A 276 -16.85 -20.98 -17.98
N ASP A 277 -16.93 -21.53 -16.76
CA ASP A 277 -18.09 -21.40 -15.88
C ASP A 277 -18.02 -20.13 -15.01
N VAL A 278 -16.89 -19.41 -14.99
CA VAL A 278 -16.78 -18.18 -14.19
C VAL A 278 -17.53 -17.02 -14.87
N PRO A 279 -18.64 -16.52 -14.32
CA PRO A 279 -19.38 -15.41 -14.90
C PRO A 279 -18.62 -14.11 -14.76
N ARG A 280 -18.74 -13.23 -15.76
CA ARG A 280 -18.37 -11.82 -15.61
C ARG A 280 -19.51 -11.10 -14.91
N VAL A 281 -19.19 -10.26 -13.93
CA VAL A 281 -20.17 -9.47 -13.17
C VAL A 281 -20.09 -7.99 -13.53
N PRO A 282 -21.18 -7.21 -13.48
CA PRO A 282 -21.11 -5.77 -13.71
C PRO A 282 -20.47 -5.04 -12.52
N LYS A 283 -19.93 -3.84 -12.72
CA LYS A 283 -19.46 -3.00 -11.59
C LYS A 283 -20.57 -2.75 -10.57
N ARG A 284 -21.84 -2.70 -10.99
CA ARG A 284 -23.05 -2.59 -10.15
C ARG A 284 -23.20 -3.70 -9.10
N ALA A 285 -22.58 -4.88 -9.32
CA ALA A 285 -22.56 -6.00 -8.38
C ALA A 285 -21.63 -5.78 -7.17
N ASN A 286 -20.68 -4.86 -7.28
CA ASN A 286 -19.76 -4.53 -6.19
C ASN A 286 -20.56 -4.03 -4.98
N PHE A 287 -20.38 -4.65 -3.82
CA PHE A 287 -21.16 -4.33 -2.62
C PHE A 287 -20.99 -2.88 -2.12
N PHE A 288 -19.87 -2.23 -2.45
CA PHE A 288 -19.71 -0.79 -2.20
C PHE A 288 -20.55 0.07 -3.16
N THR A 289 -20.71 -0.35 -4.40
CA THR A 289 -21.63 0.27 -5.37
C THR A 289 -23.08 -0.04 -4.98
N ARG A 290 -23.39 -1.26 -4.54
CA ARG A 290 -24.70 -1.60 -3.97
C ARG A 290 -25.07 -0.72 -2.77
N ALA A 291 -24.13 -0.48 -1.85
CA ALA A 291 -24.33 0.46 -0.75
C ALA A 291 -24.64 1.88 -1.26
N LEU A 292 -23.92 2.34 -2.30
CA LEU A 292 -24.13 3.64 -2.92
C LEU A 292 -25.54 3.80 -3.52
N HIS A 293 -26.08 2.75 -4.12
CA HIS A 293 -27.44 2.75 -4.69
C HIS A 293 -28.55 2.44 -3.67
N GLY A 294 -28.22 2.28 -2.37
CA GLY A 294 -29.21 2.06 -1.32
C GLY A 294 -29.63 0.61 -1.11
N ASP A 295 -29.04 -0.37 -1.83
CA ASP A 295 -29.36 -1.80 -1.70
C ASP A 295 -29.14 -2.34 -0.27
N LEU A 296 -28.27 -1.68 0.50
CA LEU A 296 -27.93 -2.04 1.88
C LEU A 296 -28.60 -1.10 2.90
N GLY A 297 -29.63 -0.36 2.51
CA GLY A 297 -30.37 0.55 3.37
C GLY A 297 -29.71 1.93 3.56
N GLU A 298 -30.51 2.87 4.05
CA GLU A 298 -30.21 4.31 4.07
C GLU A 298 -28.92 4.64 4.84
N LYS A 299 -28.66 4.00 5.98
CA LYS A 299 -27.43 4.24 6.75
C LYS A 299 -26.19 3.88 5.94
N ALA A 300 -26.19 2.75 5.23
CA ALA A 300 -25.06 2.35 4.40
C ALA A 300 -24.88 3.31 3.22
N GLN A 301 -25.97 3.75 2.61
CA GLN A 301 -25.97 4.72 1.52
C GLN A 301 -25.34 6.06 1.93
N ARG A 302 -25.78 6.61 3.07
CA ARG A 302 -25.26 7.87 3.61
C ARG A 302 -23.77 7.78 3.96
N GLU A 303 -23.35 6.68 4.59
CA GLU A 303 -21.96 6.52 5.05
C GLU A 303 -20.98 6.18 3.91
N ARG A 304 -21.46 5.62 2.80
CA ARG A 304 -20.63 5.13 1.69
C ARG A 304 -19.70 6.20 1.10
N TRP A 305 -20.10 7.46 1.14
CA TRP A 305 -19.30 8.57 0.61
C TRP A 305 -18.13 8.99 1.49
N ARG A 306 -18.04 8.54 2.74
CA ARG A 306 -16.95 8.94 3.64
C ARG A 306 -16.26 7.80 4.38
N PHE A 307 -16.82 6.59 4.38
CA PHE A 307 -16.43 5.53 5.32
C PHE A 307 -14.95 5.15 5.35
N ALA A 308 -14.24 5.29 4.23
CA ALA A 308 -12.83 4.89 4.10
C ALA A 308 -11.85 6.06 4.32
N TYR A 309 -12.36 7.29 4.40
CA TYR A 309 -11.61 8.52 4.59
C TYR A 309 -12.27 9.45 5.62
N LYS A 310 -12.87 8.85 6.66
CA LYS A 310 -13.48 9.58 7.79
C LYS A 310 -12.48 10.36 8.64
N THR A 311 -11.18 10.21 8.42
CA THR A 311 -10.14 10.83 9.26
C THR A 311 -9.30 11.81 8.45
N PRO A 312 -8.74 12.86 9.08
CA PRO A 312 -7.89 13.83 8.38
C PRO A 312 -6.71 13.18 7.64
N VAL A 313 -6.09 12.16 8.22
CA VAL A 313 -4.99 11.40 7.59
C VAL A 313 -5.48 10.69 6.33
N ALA A 314 -6.62 9.99 6.40
CA ALA A 314 -7.15 9.24 5.26
C ALA A 314 -7.72 10.16 4.16
N ASP A 315 -8.33 11.28 4.52
CA ASP A 315 -8.85 12.25 3.55
C ASP A 315 -7.72 12.98 2.80
N ALA A 316 -6.54 13.13 3.42
CA ALA A 316 -5.37 13.76 2.80
C ALA A 316 -4.93 13.10 1.48
N TYR A 317 -5.21 11.81 1.28
CA TYR A 317 -4.89 11.09 0.04
C TYR A 317 -5.87 11.35 -1.10
N VAL A 318 -7.12 11.71 -0.78
CA VAL A 318 -8.26 11.58 -1.71
C VAL A 318 -8.11 12.48 -2.93
N LYS A 319 -7.61 13.71 -2.76
CA LYS A 319 -7.41 14.65 -3.88
C LYS A 319 -6.40 14.11 -4.89
N LEU A 320 -5.24 13.61 -4.43
CA LEU A 320 -4.22 13.03 -5.30
C LEU A 320 -4.72 11.76 -5.99
N ILE A 321 -5.42 10.88 -5.27
CA ILE A 321 -6.03 9.68 -5.86
C ILE A 321 -6.95 10.06 -7.02
N ARG A 322 -7.84 11.05 -6.82
CA ARG A 322 -8.79 11.50 -7.85
C ARG A 322 -8.10 12.18 -9.03
N ALA A 323 -7.07 13.00 -8.76
CA ALA A 323 -6.31 13.71 -9.78
C ALA A 323 -5.59 12.76 -10.77
N MET A 324 -5.24 11.54 -10.32
CA MET A 324 -4.61 10.53 -11.18
C MET A 324 -5.59 9.76 -12.08
N VAL A 325 -6.90 9.76 -11.78
CA VAL A 325 -7.90 8.97 -12.54
C VAL A 325 -7.90 9.33 -14.04
N PRO A 326 -7.92 10.62 -14.44
CA PRO A 326 -7.86 10.98 -15.86
C PRO A 326 -6.57 10.56 -16.59
N LYS A 327 -5.51 10.22 -15.86
CA LYS A 327 -4.20 9.80 -16.42
C LYS A 327 -4.06 8.28 -16.55
N GLN A 328 -5.07 7.50 -16.14
CA GLN A 328 -4.99 6.03 -16.12
C GLN A 328 -4.77 5.42 -17.52
N GLY A 329 -5.50 5.92 -18.51
CA GLY A 329 -5.38 5.54 -19.92
C GLY A 329 -4.74 6.63 -20.77
N GLY A 330 -4.75 6.44 -22.09
CA GLY A 330 -4.25 7.41 -23.06
C GLY A 330 -3.89 6.73 -24.38
N VAL A 331 -3.61 7.53 -25.40
CA VAL A 331 -3.18 7.04 -26.71
C VAL A 331 -1.70 6.63 -26.64
N PRO A 332 -1.31 5.44 -27.11
CA PRO A 332 0.09 5.04 -27.19
C PRO A 332 0.84 5.83 -28.28
N ALA A 333 2.16 5.90 -28.17
CA ALA A 333 3.01 6.46 -29.23
C ALA A 333 2.83 5.65 -30.53
N THR A 334 2.93 6.32 -31.68
CA THR A 334 2.74 5.65 -32.99
C THR A 334 3.86 4.66 -33.32
N ALA A 335 5.09 4.95 -32.88
CA ALA A 335 6.24 4.08 -33.07
C ALA A 335 6.44 3.16 -31.85
N VAL A 336 6.50 1.85 -32.12
CA VAL A 336 6.87 0.84 -31.13
C VAL A 336 8.37 0.85 -30.91
N ASP A 337 8.81 0.82 -29.64
CA ASP A 337 10.23 0.71 -29.31
C ASP A 337 10.76 -0.69 -29.67
N PRO A 338 11.69 -0.83 -30.62
CA PRO A 338 12.15 -2.14 -31.11
C PRO A 338 12.84 -2.98 -30.02
N ARG A 339 13.32 -2.36 -28.94
CA ARG A 339 13.92 -3.08 -27.80
C ARG A 339 12.89 -3.87 -26.99
N THR A 340 11.59 -3.66 -27.23
CA THR A 340 10.50 -4.35 -26.53
C THR A 340 10.03 -5.62 -27.23
N ALA A 341 10.84 -6.19 -28.13
CA ALA A 341 10.49 -7.41 -28.87
C ALA A 341 10.56 -8.69 -28.01
N ASP A 342 11.40 -8.75 -26.97
CA ASP A 342 11.55 -9.93 -26.10
C ASP A 342 10.60 -9.86 -24.88
N PRO A 343 9.56 -10.73 -24.79
CA PRO A 343 8.62 -10.73 -23.68
C PRO A 343 9.26 -10.99 -22.31
N ALA A 344 10.33 -11.80 -22.25
CA ALA A 344 11.01 -12.12 -21.01
C ALA A 344 11.84 -10.95 -20.50
N ALA A 345 12.56 -10.26 -21.39
CA ALA A 345 13.25 -9.01 -21.06
C ALA A 345 12.27 -7.92 -20.60
N ASN A 346 11.14 -7.76 -21.30
CA ASN A 346 10.09 -6.81 -20.93
C ASN A 346 9.55 -7.09 -19.53
N ALA A 347 9.21 -8.34 -19.22
CA ALA A 347 8.69 -8.71 -17.90
C ALA A 347 9.70 -8.42 -16.78
N ARG A 348 10.99 -8.73 -16.98
CA ARG A 348 12.05 -8.38 -16.02
C ARG A 348 12.18 -6.86 -15.87
N ALA A 349 12.19 -6.12 -16.97
CA ALA A 349 12.37 -4.68 -16.97
C ALA A 349 11.20 -3.94 -16.30
N ILE A 350 9.95 -4.32 -16.60
CA ILE A 350 8.78 -3.72 -15.96
C ILE A 350 8.76 -3.99 -14.46
N LYS A 351 9.04 -5.24 -14.02
CA LYS A 351 9.15 -5.55 -12.58
C LYS A 351 10.27 -4.74 -11.91
N ALA A 352 11.43 -4.60 -12.57
CA ALA A 352 12.54 -3.80 -12.07
C ALA A 352 12.18 -2.31 -11.95
N LEU A 353 11.49 -1.75 -12.94
CA LEU A 353 11.01 -0.37 -12.92
C LEU A 353 9.98 -0.16 -11.79
N MET A 354 9.05 -1.09 -11.60
CA MET A 354 8.08 -1.02 -10.50
C MET A 354 8.79 -1.06 -9.14
N HIS A 355 9.73 -1.98 -8.91
CA HIS A 355 10.48 -2.02 -7.66
C HIS A 355 11.35 -0.77 -7.48
N TYR A 356 11.91 -0.22 -8.55
CA TYR A 356 12.65 1.05 -8.52
C TYR A 356 11.77 2.22 -8.06
N LEU A 357 10.53 2.29 -8.57
CA LEU A 357 9.51 3.25 -8.16
C LEU A 357 8.87 2.92 -6.80
N GLY A 358 9.29 1.82 -6.14
CA GLY A 358 9.00 1.51 -4.75
C GLY A 358 7.79 0.60 -4.51
N THR A 359 7.46 -0.31 -5.43
CA THR A 359 6.52 -1.41 -5.13
C THR A 359 7.18 -2.50 -4.29
N ASP A 360 6.39 -3.26 -3.51
CA ASP A 360 6.91 -4.34 -2.68
C ASP A 360 7.13 -5.63 -3.46
N LEU A 361 6.15 -5.99 -4.29
CA LEU A 361 6.12 -7.18 -5.14
C LEU A 361 5.49 -6.81 -6.48
N ALA A 362 5.94 -7.47 -7.55
CA ALA A 362 5.35 -7.36 -8.89
C ALA A 362 5.34 -8.72 -9.58
N GLY A 363 4.29 -8.97 -10.39
CA GLY A 363 4.10 -10.16 -11.20
C GLY A 363 3.37 -9.83 -12.49
N ALA A 364 3.45 -10.69 -13.49
CA ALA A 364 2.74 -10.56 -14.76
C ALA A 364 1.92 -11.82 -15.03
N CYS A 365 0.73 -11.68 -15.60
CA CYS A 365 -0.11 -12.81 -15.98
C CYS A 365 -1.00 -12.46 -17.17
N GLU A 366 -1.69 -13.45 -17.69
CA GLU A 366 -2.78 -13.24 -18.63
C GLU A 366 -3.95 -12.50 -17.95
N ALA A 367 -4.55 -11.55 -18.64
CA ALA A 367 -5.77 -10.88 -18.22
C ALA A 367 -7.00 -11.72 -18.66
N LYS A 368 -7.20 -12.87 -18.02
CA LYS A 368 -8.28 -13.83 -18.31
C LYS A 368 -9.65 -13.15 -18.38
N ARG A 369 -10.58 -13.71 -19.20
CA ARG A 369 -11.94 -13.20 -19.43
C ARG A 369 -12.68 -12.82 -18.14
N TYR A 370 -12.68 -13.69 -17.14
CA TYR A 370 -13.38 -13.47 -15.87
C TYR A 370 -12.72 -12.43 -14.95
N ALA A 371 -11.51 -11.98 -15.26
CA ALA A 371 -10.90 -10.85 -14.55
C ALA A 371 -11.54 -9.53 -14.96
N TRP A 372 -12.29 -9.46 -16.07
CA TRP A 372 -12.93 -8.23 -16.53
C TRP A 372 -14.37 -8.13 -16.00
N TYR A 373 -14.76 -6.96 -15.51
CA TYR A 373 -16.18 -6.68 -15.28
C TYR A 373 -16.94 -6.79 -16.60
N SER A 374 -18.23 -7.13 -16.57
CA SER A 374 -19.07 -7.16 -17.77
C SER A 374 -19.47 -5.76 -18.25
N HIS A 375 -19.70 -4.84 -17.31
CA HIS A 375 -20.19 -3.49 -17.60
C HIS A 375 -19.63 -2.45 -16.63
N HIS A 376 -19.52 -1.21 -17.10
CA HIS A 376 -19.21 -0.02 -16.31
C HIS A 376 -20.34 0.31 -15.32
N GLU A 377 -20.13 1.31 -14.45
CA GLU A 377 -21.16 1.75 -13.48
C GLU A 377 -22.38 2.39 -14.16
N ASP A 378 -22.19 2.96 -15.35
CA ASP A 378 -23.25 3.53 -16.20
C ASP A 378 -23.98 2.48 -17.06
N GLY A 379 -23.64 1.19 -16.91
CA GLY A 379 -24.24 0.09 -17.65
C GLY A 379 -23.66 -0.14 -19.05
N ARG A 380 -22.67 0.65 -19.51
CA ARG A 380 -22.00 0.36 -20.80
C ARG A 380 -21.21 -0.94 -20.74
N PRO A 381 -21.28 -1.81 -21.77
CA PRO A 381 -20.47 -3.02 -21.83
C PRO A 381 -18.98 -2.71 -21.78
N ILE A 382 -18.24 -3.60 -21.12
CA ILE A 382 -16.78 -3.64 -21.17
C ILE A 382 -16.45 -4.83 -22.06
N GLU A 383 -15.57 -4.69 -23.05
CA GLU A 383 -14.96 -5.84 -23.71
C GLU A 383 -13.50 -5.96 -23.26
N PRO A 384 -12.97 -7.17 -22.99
CA PRO A 384 -11.55 -7.34 -22.68
C PRO A 384 -10.67 -6.75 -23.79
N TYR A 385 -9.95 -5.67 -23.46
CA TYR A 385 -9.19 -4.88 -24.46
C TYR A 385 -7.67 -5.04 -24.36
N HIS A 386 -7.17 -5.82 -23.40
CA HIS A 386 -5.74 -6.10 -23.25
C HIS A 386 -5.52 -7.57 -22.88
N ARG A 387 -4.44 -8.17 -23.37
CA ARG A 387 -4.14 -9.59 -23.12
C ARG A 387 -3.37 -9.86 -21.83
N SER A 388 -2.55 -8.90 -21.40
CA SER A 388 -1.67 -9.07 -20.24
C SER A 388 -2.04 -8.13 -19.11
N ALA A 389 -1.78 -8.57 -17.89
CA ALA A 389 -1.84 -7.78 -16.68
C ALA A 389 -0.49 -7.81 -15.96
N VAL A 390 -0.01 -6.65 -15.54
CA VAL A 390 1.08 -6.51 -14.57
C VAL A 390 0.47 -6.11 -13.24
N VAL A 391 0.71 -6.91 -12.22
CA VAL A 391 0.14 -6.77 -10.90
C VAL A 391 1.22 -6.36 -9.92
N MET A 392 0.96 -5.34 -9.11
CA MET A 392 1.81 -4.99 -7.98
C MET A 392 1.08 -5.12 -6.66
N LEU A 393 1.85 -5.42 -5.62
CA LEU A 393 1.40 -5.35 -4.23
C LEU A 393 2.13 -4.20 -3.52
N VAL A 394 1.37 -3.45 -2.71
CA VAL A 394 1.88 -2.45 -1.76
C VAL A 394 1.52 -2.89 -0.36
N ASP A 395 2.53 -3.10 0.47
CA ASP A 395 2.38 -3.43 1.89
C ASP A 395 1.68 -2.27 2.62
N GLN A 396 0.61 -2.55 3.38
CA GLN A 396 -0.12 -1.56 4.17
C GLN A 396 0.62 -1.09 5.44
N GLY A 397 1.78 -1.66 5.73
CA GLY A 397 2.65 -1.30 6.86
C GLY A 397 2.37 -2.15 8.10
N PHE A 398 3.33 -3.02 8.45
CA PHE A 398 3.23 -3.89 9.63
C PHE A 398 3.13 -3.09 10.93
N GLU A 399 4.00 -2.10 11.10
CA GLU A 399 4.15 -1.33 12.33
C GLU A 399 2.85 -0.62 12.70
N THR A 400 2.27 0.15 11.78
CA THR A 400 0.97 0.81 11.99
C THR A 400 -0.13 -0.22 12.30
N MET A 401 -0.17 -1.34 11.57
CA MET A 401 -1.16 -2.40 11.82
C MET A 401 -0.98 -3.08 13.18
N ALA A 402 0.25 -3.16 13.69
CA ALA A 402 0.53 -3.69 15.03
C ALA A 402 -0.03 -2.77 16.13
N GLY A 403 0.01 -1.45 15.92
CA GLY A 403 -0.58 -0.47 16.85
C GLY A 403 -2.10 -0.34 16.76
N ALA A 404 -2.72 -0.84 15.70
CA ALA A 404 -4.15 -0.65 15.44
C ALA A 404 -5.00 -1.78 16.02
N SER A 405 -6.29 -1.56 16.27
CA SER A 405 -7.32 -2.61 16.46
C SER A 405 -7.61 -3.37 15.16
N GLY A 406 -7.27 -2.76 14.02
CA GLY A 406 -7.59 -3.21 12.66
C GLY A 406 -8.91 -2.65 12.13
N ASP A 407 -9.71 -2.01 12.97
CA ASP A 407 -11.02 -1.41 12.67
C ASP A 407 -11.25 -0.09 13.43
N ASP A 408 -10.17 0.58 13.82
CA ASP A 408 -10.16 1.88 14.46
C ASP A 408 -9.94 3.02 13.44
N TRP A 409 -9.53 4.19 13.92
CA TRP A 409 -9.43 5.41 13.15
C TRP A 409 -8.29 5.43 12.11
N ILE A 410 -7.31 4.52 12.17
CA ILE A 410 -6.22 4.46 11.18
C ILE A 410 -6.47 3.48 10.02
N SER A 411 -7.43 2.56 10.17
CA SER A 411 -7.69 1.49 9.18
C SER A 411 -7.96 2.03 7.76
N GLY A 412 -8.73 3.12 7.65
CA GLY A 412 -8.98 3.81 6.38
C GLY A 412 -7.70 4.35 5.74
N ALA A 413 -6.84 5.00 6.53
CA ALA A 413 -5.57 5.55 6.07
C ALA A 413 -4.59 4.46 5.58
N GLN A 414 -4.54 3.30 6.24
CA GLN A 414 -3.74 2.15 5.77
C GLN A 414 -4.14 1.68 4.37
N SER A 415 -5.45 1.64 4.10
CA SER A 415 -5.95 1.32 2.77
C SER A 415 -5.64 2.44 1.77
N MET A 416 -5.96 3.69 2.11
CA MET A 416 -5.81 4.83 1.20
C MET A 416 -4.35 5.11 0.83
N ARG A 417 -3.41 5.00 1.77
CA ARG A 417 -1.97 5.08 1.48
C ARG A 417 -1.57 4.09 0.39
N ALA A 418 -1.91 2.81 0.58
CA ALA A 418 -1.49 1.76 -0.34
C ALA A 418 -2.16 1.90 -1.72
N TYR A 419 -3.41 2.37 -1.76
CA TYR A 419 -4.10 2.69 -3.01
C TYR A 419 -3.51 3.90 -3.74
N MET A 420 -3.17 4.95 -3.02
CA MET A 420 -2.55 6.16 -3.58
C MET A 420 -1.18 5.82 -4.19
N ARG A 421 -0.33 5.11 -3.42
CA ARG A 421 0.96 4.59 -3.90
C ARG A 421 0.81 3.70 -5.13
N GLY A 422 -0.16 2.77 -5.10
CA GLY A 422 -0.41 1.86 -6.22
C GLY A 422 -0.89 2.60 -7.47
N GLY A 423 -1.75 3.60 -7.31
CA GLY A 423 -2.21 4.47 -8.40
C GLY A 423 -1.09 5.27 -9.03
N GLU A 424 -0.19 5.84 -8.22
CA GLU A 424 0.99 6.58 -8.70
C GLU A 424 1.89 5.68 -9.54
N VAL A 425 2.35 4.55 -8.99
CA VAL A 425 3.31 3.69 -9.69
C VAL A 425 2.69 3.04 -10.93
N CYS A 426 1.47 2.51 -10.84
CA CYS A 426 0.80 1.97 -12.02
C CYS A 426 0.53 3.05 -13.07
N GLY A 427 0.17 4.26 -12.65
CA GLY A 427 -0.06 5.40 -13.54
C GLY A 427 1.19 5.79 -14.33
N VAL A 428 2.32 5.95 -13.64
CA VAL A 428 3.63 6.24 -14.25
C VAL A 428 4.06 5.12 -15.19
N VAL A 429 4.01 3.86 -14.75
CA VAL A 429 4.45 2.74 -15.57
C VAL A 429 3.53 2.53 -16.78
N ALA A 430 2.21 2.68 -16.64
CA ALA A 430 1.29 2.60 -17.78
C ALA A 430 1.53 3.72 -18.80
N ALA A 431 1.74 4.97 -18.34
CA ALA A 431 2.09 6.08 -19.21
C ALA A 431 3.45 5.86 -19.89
N PHE A 432 4.43 5.29 -19.18
CA PHE A 432 5.70 4.91 -19.76
C PHE A 432 5.57 3.83 -20.83
N ILE A 433 4.78 2.77 -20.59
CA ILE A 433 4.49 1.73 -21.58
C ILE A 433 3.85 2.33 -22.84
N ARG A 434 2.90 3.26 -22.69
CA ARG A 434 2.33 4.02 -23.81
C ARG A 434 3.38 4.81 -24.58
N SER A 435 4.35 5.40 -23.90
CA SER A 435 5.49 6.09 -24.54
C SER A 435 6.44 5.16 -25.32
N LEU A 436 6.37 3.84 -25.08
CA LEU A 436 7.07 2.80 -25.85
C LEU A 436 6.24 2.30 -27.04
N GLY A 437 5.03 2.81 -27.25
CA GLY A 437 4.14 2.46 -28.37
C GLY A 437 3.13 1.35 -28.07
N TRP A 438 2.98 0.92 -26.81
CA TRP A 438 2.05 -0.15 -26.44
C TRP A 438 0.85 0.39 -25.66
N SER A 439 -0.36 -0.11 -25.98
CA SER A 439 -1.55 0.25 -25.21
C SER A 439 -1.42 -0.23 -23.76
N ALA A 440 -1.73 0.64 -22.80
CA ALA A 440 -1.70 0.33 -21.38
C ALA A 440 -2.64 1.23 -20.58
N ARG A 441 -3.29 0.65 -19.56
CA ARG A 441 -4.17 1.35 -18.63
C ARG A 441 -3.91 0.89 -17.20
N SER A 442 -3.71 1.83 -16.27
CA SER A 442 -3.68 1.51 -14.85
C SER A 442 -5.08 1.29 -14.29
N GLN A 443 -5.20 0.37 -13.34
CA GLN A 443 -6.43 -0.16 -12.78
C GLN A 443 -6.36 0.02 -11.26
N THR A 444 -7.09 0.99 -10.70
CA THR A 444 -6.92 1.44 -9.30
C THR A 444 -8.18 1.21 -8.47
N ASN A 445 -8.15 1.64 -7.20
CA ASN A 445 -9.34 1.60 -6.34
C ASN A 445 -10.43 2.59 -6.73
N ALA A 446 -10.05 3.67 -7.41
CA ALA A 446 -10.96 4.76 -7.77
C ALA A 446 -11.67 4.45 -9.09
N ASP A 447 -10.96 3.86 -10.05
CA ASP A 447 -11.55 3.35 -11.28
C ASP A 447 -10.75 2.16 -11.82
N SER A 448 -11.46 1.07 -12.11
CA SER A 448 -10.91 -0.14 -12.67
C SER A 448 -11.98 -0.97 -13.41
N ASP A 449 -11.61 -1.50 -14.57
CA ASP A 449 -12.43 -2.40 -15.39
C ASP A 449 -12.17 -3.88 -15.11
N VAL A 450 -11.28 -4.17 -14.14
CA VAL A 450 -10.91 -5.54 -13.77
C VAL A 450 -11.09 -5.83 -12.28
N LEU A 451 -11.46 -7.07 -11.97
CA LEU A 451 -11.32 -7.69 -10.67
C LEU A 451 -9.85 -8.03 -10.44
N GLN A 452 -9.23 -7.41 -9.44
CA GLN A 452 -7.79 -7.59 -9.20
C GLN A 452 -7.45 -8.93 -8.55
N LEU A 453 -8.38 -9.54 -7.80
CA LEU A 453 -8.16 -10.80 -7.08
C LEU A 453 -7.63 -11.95 -7.97
N PRO A 454 -8.30 -12.32 -9.10
CA PRO A 454 -7.79 -13.36 -9.97
C PRO A 454 -6.41 -13.03 -10.54
N LEU A 455 -6.16 -11.76 -10.87
CA LEU A 455 -4.86 -11.34 -11.43
C LEU A 455 -3.72 -11.49 -10.41
N VAL A 456 -3.97 -11.17 -9.13
CA VAL A 456 -2.98 -11.39 -8.05
C VAL A 456 -2.65 -12.88 -7.90
N LEU A 457 -3.65 -13.76 -8.02
CA LEU A 457 -3.48 -15.21 -7.96
C LEU A 457 -2.67 -15.73 -9.16
N LEU A 458 -3.08 -15.36 -10.38
CA LEU A 458 -2.46 -15.80 -11.64
C LEU A 458 -1.03 -15.27 -11.81
N ALA A 459 -0.74 -14.05 -11.34
CA ALA A 459 0.61 -13.50 -11.31
C ALA A 459 1.54 -14.18 -10.28
N GLY A 460 1.05 -15.19 -9.55
CA GLY A 460 1.83 -15.94 -8.58
C GLY A 460 2.29 -15.10 -7.39
N LEU A 461 1.45 -14.16 -6.95
CA LEU A 461 1.76 -13.26 -5.83
C LEU A 461 1.16 -13.73 -4.50
N GLY A 462 0.39 -14.81 -4.51
CA GLY A 462 -0.15 -15.45 -3.32
C GLY A 462 -1.08 -16.63 -3.63
N GLU A 463 -1.68 -17.19 -2.59
CA GLU A 463 -2.73 -18.20 -2.67
C GLU A 463 -4.04 -17.66 -2.08
N LEU A 464 -5.18 -18.19 -2.51
CA LEU A 464 -6.48 -17.82 -1.94
C LEU A 464 -6.57 -18.26 -0.47
N ALA A 465 -7.01 -17.35 0.41
CA ALA A 465 -7.00 -17.57 1.87
C ALA A 465 -8.40 -17.75 2.47
N ARG A 466 -8.48 -18.32 3.68
CA ARG A 466 -9.74 -18.42 4.47
C ARG A 466 -10.47 -17.09 4.63
N ILE A 467 -9.74 -15.97 4.62
CA ILE A 467 -10.34 -14.63 4.72
C ILE A 467 -11.41 -14.41 3.63
N GLY A 468 -11.25 -15.08 2.49
CA GLY A 468 -12.24 -15.17 1.43
C GLY A 468 -11.80 -14.45 0.18
N GLU A 469 -12.35 -13.26 -0.06
CA GLU A 469 -12.00 -12.41 -1.22
C GLU A 469 -10.66 -11.69 -1.02
N ILE A 470 -9.63 -12.44 -0.59
CA ILE A 470 -8.25 -12.00 -0.39
C ILE A 470 -7.29 -13.12 -0.79
N VAL A 471 -6.31 -12.76 -1.63
CA VAL A 471 -5.10 -13.56 -1.86
C VAL A 471 -4.08 -13.22 -0.77
N LEU A 472 -3.40 -14.23 -0.23
CA LEU A 472 -2.40 -14.09 0.82
C LEU A 472 -1.01 -14.40 0.25
N ASN A 473 -0.09 -13.46 0.42
CA ASN A 473 1.30 -13.60 0.03
C ASN A 473 2.10 -14.29 1.17
N PRO A 474 3.04 -15.20 0.88
CA PRO A 474 3.80 -15.91 1.92
C PRO A 474 4.61 -15.00 2.85
N PHE A 475 5.02 -13.80 2.41
CA PHE A 475 5.96 -12.95 3.14
C PHE A 475 5.35 -11.73 3.81
N VAL A 476 4.35 -11.11 3.18
CA VAL A 476 3.60 -9.98 3.77
C VAL A 476 2.22 -10.41 4.29
N GLY A 477 1.87 -11.69 4.14
CA GLY A 477 0.55 -12.19 4.50
C GLY A 477 -0.53 -11.52 3.65
N PRO A 478 -1.71 -11.25 4.23
CA PRO A 478 -2.79 -10.53 3.55
C PRO A 478 -2.63 -8.99 3.65
N ARG A 479 -1.51 -8.48 4.17
CA ARG A 479 -1.31 -7.06 4.54
C ARG A 479 -0.93 -6.18 3.34
N PHE A 480 -1.64 -6.28 2.23
CA PHE A 480 -1.34 -5.47 1.05
C PHE A 480 -2.58 -4.93 0.38
N LYS A 481 -2.38 -3.97 -0.52
CA LYS A 481 -3.33 -3.63 -1.59
C LYS A 481 -2.67 -3.90 -2.93
N SER A 482 -3.48 -4.30 -3.90
CA SER A 482 -3.04 -4.46 -5.28
C SER A 482 -3.38 -3.22 -6.10
N ALA A 483 -2.59 -3.02 -7.15
CA ALA A 483 -2.92 -2.19 -8.30
C ALA A 483 -2.44 -2.95 -9.55
N VAL A 484 -3.10 -2.71 -10.68
CA VAL A 484 -2.87 -3.48 -11.91
C VAL A 484 -2.63 -2.54 -13.08
N ILE A 485 -1.82 -2.98 -14.05
CA ILE A 485 -1.72 -2.39 -15.38
C ILE A 485 -2.19 -3.45 -16.35
N THR A 486 -3.24 -3.17 -17.14
CA THR A 486 -3.56 -4.01 -18.30
C THR A 486 -2.86 -3.44 -19.52
N THR A 487 -2.27 -4.28 -20.38
CA THR A 487 -1.46 -3.84 -21.53
C THR A 487 -1.35 -4.89 -22.64
N ASP A 488 -1.03 -4.43 -23.85
CA ASP A 488 -0.63 -5.26 -24.98
C ASP A 488 0.89 -5.40 -25.15
N LEU A 489 1.70 -4.79 -24.27
CA LEU A 489 3.14 -5.04 -24.23
C LEU A 489 3.38 -6.56 -24.12
N PRO A 490 4.18 -7.17 -25.01
CA PRO A 490 4.52 -8.58 -24.90
C PRO A 490 5.25 -8.85 -23.59
N LEU A 491 4.73 -9.77 -22.78
CA LEU A 491 5.26 -10.08 -21.45
C LEU A 491 5.29 -11.59 -21.23
N ALA A 492 6.41 -12.10 -20.73
CA ALA A 492 6.43 -13.44 -20.15
C ALA A 492 5.62 -13.43 -18.84
N HIS A 493 4.68 -14.36 -18.73
CA HIS A 493 3.81 -14.48 -17.55
C HIS A 493 4.49 -15.30 -16.45
N ASP A 494 4.26 -14.90 -15.21
CA ASP A 494 4.55 -15.71 -14.04
C ASP A 494 3.52 -16.83 -13.91
N LEU A 495 3.88 -17.84 -13.12
CA LEU A 495 2.99 -18.94 -12.76
C LEU A 495 2.43 -18.77 -11.35
N PRO A 496 1.19 -19.25 -11.08
CA PRO A 496 0.66 -19.43 -9.74
C PRO A 496 1.65 -20.11 -8.78
N ILE A 497 1.48 -19.88 -7.47
CA ILE A 497 2.37 -20.41 -6.43
C ILE A 497 1.65 -21.41 -5.51
N ASP A 498 2.44 -22.25 -4.85
CA ASP A 498 2.02 -23.13 -3.77
C ASP A 498 3.03 -23.07 -2.63
N PHE A 499 2.59 -22.55 -1.49
CA PHE A 499 3.35 -22.52 -0.25
C PHE A 499 2.61 -23.25 0.88
N GLY A 500 1.65 -24.10 0.53
CA GLY A 500 0.87 -24.89 1.47
C GLY A 500 -0.17 -24.08 2.25
N LEU A 501 -0.65 -22.96 1.72
CA LEU A 501 -1.63 -22.14 2.42
C LEU A 501 -2.96 -22.87 2.63
N GLN A 502 -3.40 -23.66 1.63
CA GLN A 502 -4.70 -24.34 1.70
C GLN A 502 -4.83 -25.22 2.95
N ASP A 503 -3.78 -25.98 3.25
CA ASP A 503 -3.70 -26.84 4.42
C ASP A 503 -3.49 -26.05 5.73
N THR A 504 -2.78 -24.91 5.67
CA THR A 504 -2.66 -24.04 6.85
C THR A 504 -3.99 -23.38 7.20
N CYS A 505 -4.73 -22.89 6.20
CA CYS A 505 -6.05 -22.28 6.36
C CYS A 505 -7.13 -23.29 6.77
N SER A 506 -7.06 -24.57 6.38
CA SER A 506 -7.99 -25.60 6.87
C SER A 506 -7.85 -25.83 8.38
N LYS A 507 -6.63 -25.66 8.92
CA LYS A 507 -6.30 -25.81 10.35
C LYS A 507 -6.46 -24.53 11.16
N CYS A 508 -6.33 -23.36 10.53
CA CYS A 508 -6.39 -22.05 11.18
C CYS A 508 -7.75 -21.37 11.03
N ARG A 509 -8.33 -20.89 12.14
CA ARG A 509 -9.60 -20.13 12.16
C ARG A 509 -9.48 -18.74 12.80
N LYS A 510 -8.26 -18.22 12.94
CA LYS A 510 -7.98 -16.96 13.65
C LYS A 510 -8.67 -15.75 13.02
N CYS A 511 -8.57 -15.56 11.71
CA CYS A 511 -9.26 -14.45 11.03
C CYS A 511 -10.78 -14.50 11.18
N ALA A 512 -11.38 -15.70 11.15
CA ALA A 512 -12.80 -15.92 11.37
C ALA A 512 -13.21 -15.62 12.83
N ARG A 513 -12.42 -16.09 13.80
CA ARG A 513 -12.64 -15.85 15.23
C ARG A 513 -12.61 -14.36 15.57
N GLU A 514 -11.67 -13.63 14.98
CA GLU A 514 -11.41 -12.22 15.27
C GLU A 514 -12.25 -11.25 14.41
N CYS A 515 -13.07 -11.75 13.48
CA CYS A 515 -13.94 -10.93 12.63
C CYS A 515 -15.04 -10.26 13.49
N PRO A 516 -15.12 -8.91 13.55
CA PRO A 516 -16.10 -8.22 14.41
C PRO A 516 -17.56 -8.51 14.04
N CYS A 517 -17.82 -8.82 12.77
CA CYS A 517 -19.15 -9.06 12.23
C CYS A 517 -19.40 -10.52 11.83
N SER A 518 -18.51 -11.45 12.21
CA SER A 518 -18.63 -12.89 11.91
C SER A 518 -18.94 -13.18 10.42
N ALA A 519 -18.28 -12.45 9.52
CA ALA A 519 -18.46 -12.58 8.08
C ALA A 519 -17.58 -13.67 7.44
N ILE A 520 -16.50 -14.06 8.11
CA ILE A 520 -15.52 -15.02 7.56
C ILE A 520 -15.88 -16.44 8.04
N SER A 521 -15.88 -17.39 7.11
CA SER A 521 -16.27 -18.78 7.36
C SER A 521 -15.34 -19.53 8.31
N HIS A 522 -15.95 -20.22 9.28
CA HIS A 522 -15.30 -21.26 10.09
C HIS A 522 -15.23 -22.63 9.39
N GLY A 523 -16.04 -22.84 8.35
CA GLY A 523 -16.22 -24.11 7.64
C GLY A 523 -15.22 -24.34 6.51
N ASP A 524 -15.57 -25.27 5.63
CA ASP A 524 -14.76 -25.64 4.47
C ASP A 524 -14.97 -24.72 3.27
N LYS A 525 -14.20 -24.98 2.20
CA LYS A 525 -14.35 -24.27 0.92
C LYS A 525 -15.66 -24.69 0.25
N VAL A 526 -16.16 -23.79 -0.58
CA VAL A 526 -17.37 -23.96 -1.41
C VAL A 526 -17.02 -23.70 -2.87
N LEU A 527 -17.81 -24.26 -3.78
CA LEU A 527 -17.78 -23.85 -5.19
C LEU A 527 -18.70 -22.64 -5.34
N PHE A 528 -18.16 -21.50 -5.76
CA PHE A 528 -18.91 -20.26 -5.91
C PHE A 528 -18.60 -19.67 -7.29
N ASN A 529 -19.62 -19.50 -8.14
CA ASN A 529 -19.47 -18.93 -9.48
C ASN A 529 -18.34 -19.60 -10.30
N GLY A 530 -18.25 -20.93 -10.26
CA GLY A 530 -17.24 -21.69 -11.02
C GLY A 530 -15.85 -21.78 -10.39
N TYR A 531 -15.62 -21.28 -9.16
CA TYR A 531 -14.32 -21.40 -8.50
C TYR A 531 -14.41 -21.75 -7.01
N GLU A 532 -13.38 -22.43 -6.51
CA GLU A 532 -13.29 -22.92 -5.14
C GLU A 532 -12.78 -21.82 -4.19
N MET A 533 -13.50 -21.54 -3.10
CA MET A 533 -13.07 -20.55 -2.11
C MET A 533 -13.67 -20.75 -0.71
N TRP A 534 -13.08 -20.13 0.31
CA TRP A 534 -13.78 -19.85 1.58
C TRP A 534 -14.64 -18.59 1.43
N LYS A 535 -15.87 -18.72 0.93
CA LYS A 535 -16.73 -17.56 0.66
C LYS A 535 -17.12 -16.84 1.97
N PRO A 536 -16.86 -15.51 2.10
CA PRO A 536 -17.33 -14.74 3.24
C PRO A 536 -18.74 -14.16 2.97
N ASP A 537 -19.45 -13.81 4.03
CA ASP A 537 -20.67 -13.00 3.97
C ASP A 537 -20.30 -11.53 3.66
N VAL A 538 -20.27 -11.21 2.37
CA VAL A 538 -19.88 -9.90 1.85
C VAL A 538 -20.86 -8.79 2.25
N GLU A 539 -22.13 -9.12 2.49
CA GLU A 539 -23.12 -8.18 3.01
C GLU A 539 -22.74 -7.72 4.42
N ARG A 540 -22.49 -8.66 5.34
CA ARG A 540 -22.08 -8.36 6.73
C ARG A 540 -20.77 -7.57 6.75
N CYS A 541 -19.77 -7.99 5.96
CA CYS A 541 -18.49 -7.30 5.87
C CYS A 541 -18.67 -5.86 5.38
N THR A 542 -19.44 -5.66 4.31
CA THR A 542 -19.67 -4.34 3.73
C THR A 542 -20.42 -3.42 4.67
N ARG A 543 -21.54 -3.89 5.25
CA ARG A 543 -22.30 -3.12 6.25
C ARG A 543 -21.41 -2.69 7.41
N TYR A 544 -20.59 -3.61 7.94
CA TYR A 544 -19.68 -3.28 9.03
C TYR A 544 -18.64 -2.23 8.62
N ARG A 545 -17.96 -2.42 7.48
CA ARG A 545 -16.94 -1.48 6.99
C ARG A 545 -17.53 -0.10 6.73
N VAL A 546 -18.65 -0.04 6.02
CA VAL A 546 -19.30 1.22 5.63
C VAL A 546 -19.84 1.97 6.85
N THR A 547 -20.46 1.25 7.79
CA THR A 547 -21.20 1.88 8.90
C THR A 547 -20.48 1.85 10.25
N ASN A 548 -19.18 1.52 10.27
CA ASN A 548 -18.37 1.48 11.49
C ASN A 548 -18.43 2.84 12.22
N PRO A 549 -18.99 2.89 13.45
CA PRO A 549 -19.14 4.13 14.21
C PRO A 549 -17.94 4.46 15.11
N HIS A 550 -16.98 3.55 15.26
CA HIS A 550 -15.82 3.68 16.16
C HIS A 550 -14.49 3.49 15.43
N GLY A 551 -14.47 3.80 14.14
CA GLY A 551 -13.32 3.68 13.27
C GLY A 551 -13.64 3.97 11.81
N SER A 552 -12.62 3.85 10.96
CA SER A 552 -12.69 4.12 9.53
C SER A 552 -12.48 2.81 8.74
N ALA A 553 -13.56 2.28 8.17
CA ALA A 553 -13.60 0.94 7.57
C ALA A 553 -13.22 -0.21 8.52
N CYS A 554 -12.61 -1.28 8.00
CA CYS A 554 -12.05 -2.40 8.76
C CYS A 554 -11.09 -3.22 7.88
N GLY A 555 -10.01 -3.71 8.50
CA GLY A 555 -9.00 -4.62 7.99
C GLY A 555 -8.48 -5.60 9.05
N ARG A 556 -9.25 -5.85 10.12
CA ARG A 556 -8.84 -6.67 11.27
C ARG A 556 -8.45 -8.11 10.93
N CYS A 557 -9.05 -8.69 9.90
CA CYS A 557 -8.68 -10.01 9.40
C CYS A 557 -7.22 -10.06 8.91
N MET A 558 -6.70 -8.96 8.33
CA MET A 558 -5.31 -8.86 7.92
C MET A 558 -4.38 -8.79 9.13
N LYS A 559 -4.74 -7.95 10.11
CA LYS A 559 -3.97 -7.75 11.35
C LYS A 559 -3.73 -9.06 12.10
N THR A 560 -4.78 -9.87 12.22
CA THR A 560 -4.79 -11.05 13.09
C THR A 560 -4.31 -12.32 12.40
N CYS A 561 -4.10 -12.30 11.09
CA CYS A 561 -3.59 -13.45 10.36
C CYS A 561 -2.19 -13.83 10.86
N PRO A 562 -1.89 -15.13 11.10
CA PRO A 562 -0.55 -15.54 11.50
C PRO A 562 0.54 -15.11 10.52
N TYR A 563 0.28 -15.06 9.21
CA TYR A 563 1.25 -14.62 8.21
C TYR A 563 1.52 -13.11 8.21
N ASN A 564 0.81 -12.32 9.03
CA ASN A 564 1.08 -10.90 9.22
C ASN A 564 2.29 -10.70 10.14
N HIS A 565 3.50 -10.83 9.58
CA HIS A 565 4.75 -10.78 10.34
C HIS A 565 5.56 -9.50 10.13
N GLU A 566 6.44 -9.21 11.09
CA GLU A 566 7.41 -8.11 11.07
C GLU A 566 8.56 -8.32 10.05
N GLY A 567 8.76 -9.56 9.58
CA GLY A 567 9.85 -9.89 8.65
C GLY A 567 11.22 -10.19 9.29
N LEU A 568 11.25 -10.60 10.56
CA LEU A 568 12.44 -11.05 11.28
C LEU A 568 12.99 -12.38 10.75
N LEU A 569 14.26 -12.67 11.01
CA LEU A 569 14.88 -13.98 10.73
C LEU A 569 14.07 -15.14 11.36
N ALA A 570 13.61 -14.98 12.60
CA ALA A 570 12.79 -15.99 13.27
C ALA A 570 11.46 -16.27 12.51
N HIS A 571 10.79 -15.23 11.99
CA HIS A 571 9.59 -15.40 11.18
C HIS A 571 9.85 -16.16 9.89
N ARG A 572 11.06 -16.04 9.33
CA ARG A 572 11.46 -16.75 8.10
C ARG A 572 11.68 -18.23 8.35
N LEU A 573 12.23 -18.58 9.50
CA LEU A 573 12.36 -19.97 9.93
C LEU A 573 10.98 -20.60 10.17
N VAL A 574 10.07 -19.88 10.82
CA VAL A 574 8.67 -20.34 11.03
C VAL A 574 7.95 -20.50 9.69
N LEU A 575 8.09 -19.54 8.77
CA LEU A 575 7.53 -19.65 7.42
C LEU A 575 8.11 -20.84 6.65
N TRP A 576 9.44 -21.03 6.69
CA TRP A 576 10.10 -22.17 6.07
C TRP A 576 9.54 -23.49 6.62
N ALA A 577 9.38 -23.61 7.94
CA ALA A 577 8.77 -24.79 8.56
C ALA A 577 7.31 -24.97 8.11
N ALA A 578 6.51 -23.90 8.05
CA ALA A 578 5.13 -23.97 7.57
C ALA A 578 5.04 -24.43 6.10
N ILE A 579 5.99 -24.05 5.26
CA ILE A 579 6.04 -24.43 3.84
C ILE A 579 6.49 -25.90 3.69
N HIS A 580 7.63 -26.26 4.29
CA HIS A 580 8.30 -27.54 4.02
C HIS A 580 7.92 -28.67 4.99
N LEU A 581 7.35 -28.37 6.16
CA LEU A 581 7.03 -29.34 7.20
C LEU A 581 5.53 -29.29 7.54
N PRO A 582 4.63 -29.87 6.72
CA PRO A 582 3.18 -29.77 6.89
C PRO A 582 2.64 -30.16 8.28
N PHE A 583 3.31 -31.09 8.96
CA PHE A 583 2.97 -31.53 10.31
C PHE A 583 3.12 -30.42 11.37
N THR A 584 3.91 -29.38 11.10
CA THR A 584 4.14 -28.25 12.02
C THR A 584 3.02 -27.20 11.97
N ARG A 585 2.21 -27.15 10.91
CA ARG A 585 1.25 -26.06 10.65
C ARG A 585 0.25 -25.85 11.80
N ARG A 586 -0.27 -26.94 12.39
CA ARG A 586 -1.20 -26.87 13.54
C ARG A 586 -0.50 -26.27 14.78
N TRP A 587 0.73 -26.66 15.02
CA TRP A 587 1.54 -26.15 16.12
C TRP A 587 1.91 -24.68 15.93
N ILE A 588 2.28 -24.27 14.72
CA ILE A 588 2.60 -22.88 14.38
C ILE A 588 1.38 -21.97 14.63
N VAL A 589 0.19 -22.41 14.21
CA VAL A 589 -1.06 -21.66 14.47
C VAL A 589 -1.36 -21.54 15.96
N ALA A 590 -1.17 -22.62 16.73
CA ALA A 590 -1.35 -22.58 18.18
C ALA A 590 -0.31 -21.70 18.88
N LEU A 591 0.94 -21.73 18.41
CA LEU A 591 2.03 -20.89 18.91
C LEU A 591 1.75 -19.41 18.65
N ASP A 592 1.21 -19.05 17.50
CA ASP A 592 0.83 -17.68 17.14
C ASP A 592 -0.18 -17.09 18.15
N ASP A 593 -1.17 -17.88 18.58
CA ASP A 593 -2.10 -17.49 19.64
C ASP A 593 -1.42 -17.42 21.02
N ARG A 594 -0.57 -18.39 21.36
CA ARG A 594 0.18 -18.41 22.64
C ARG A 594 1.11 -17.21 22.80
N LEU A 595 1.73 -16.76 21.71
CA LEU A 595 2.59 -15.57 21.69
C LEU A 595 1.80 -14.26 21.71
N GLY A 596 0.46 -14.31 21.59
CA GLY A 596 -0.39 -13.13 21.55
C GLY A 596 -0.19 -12.29 20.28
N ASN A 597 0.27 -12.90 19.18
CA ASN A 597 0.43 -12.21 17.91
C ASN A 597 -0.93 -11.70 17.43
N GLY A 598 -0.97 -10.45 16.95
CA GLY A 598 -2.21 -9.75 16.64
C GLY A 598 -2.77 -8.91 17.79
N SER A 599 -2.12 -8.86 18.96
CA SER A 599 -2.43 -7.87 20.00
C SER A 599 -2.14 -6.43 19.54
N ILE A 600 -2.73 -5.45 20.22
CA ILE A 600 -2.41 -4.03 20.02
C ILE A 600 -1.06 -3.72 20.69
N ASN A 601 -0.17 -3.07 19.95
CA ASN A 601 1.11 -2.59 20.47
C ASN A 601 1.09 -1.06 20.62
N PRO A 602 0.95 -0.52 21.84
CA PRO A 602 0.85 0.92 22.08
C PRO A 602 2.06 1.73 21.56
N ALA A 603 3.26 1.14 21.54
CA ALA A 603 4.45 1.81 21.00
C ALA A 603 4.34 2.11 19.49
N LYS A 604 3.35 1.52 18.81
CA LYS A 604 3.08 1.69 17.38
C LYS A 604 1.81 2.49 17.09
N THR A 605 1.09 2.93 18.11
CA THR A 605 -0.08 3.81 17.99
C THR A 605 0.40 5.25 17.91
N TRP A 606 0.62 5.75 16.69
CA TRP A 606 1.24 7.05 16.45
C TRP A 606 0.28 8.15 16.02
N TRP A 607 -0.96 7.80 15.69
CA TRP A 607 -1.97 8.74 15.19
C TRP A 607 -2.86 9.27 16.31
N THR A 608 -3.46 10.43 16.07
CA THR A 608 -4.54 10.97 16.90
C THR A 608 -5.91 10.52 16.37
N ASP A 609 -6.77 10.03 17.27
CA ASP A 609 -8.13 9.62 16.92
C ASP A 609 -8.99 10.87 16.64
N LEU A 610 -9.33 11.08 15.37
CA LEU A 610 -10.12 12.21 14.86
C LEU A 610 -11.11 11.71 13.82
N GLU A 611 -12.28 12.35 13.76
CA GLU A 611 -13.32 12.07 12.76
C GLU A 611 -13.72 13.36 12.03
N ILE A 612 -13.99 13.24 10.73
CA ILE A 612 -14.60 14.29 9.92
C ILE A 612 -16.11 14.07 9.90
N VAL A 613 -16.86 15.03 10.43
CA VAL A 613 -18.33 15.06 10.44
C VAL A 613 -18.76 16.40 9.86
N ASP A 614 -19.58 16.38 8.81
CA ASP A 614 -20.12 17.58 8.15
C ASP A 614 -19.04 18.62 7.79
N GLY A 615 -17.89 18.13 7.32
CA GLY A 615 -16.74 18.95 6.92
C GLY A 615 -15.86 19.45 8.08
N ARG A 616 -16.22 19.15 9.33
CA ARG A 616 -15.47 19.56 10.54
C ARG A 616 -14.73 18.39 11.15
N VAL A 617 -13.53 18.64 11.66
CA VAL A 617 -12.77 17.64 12.40
C VAL A 617 -13.16 17.70 13.87
N VAL A 618 -13.61 16.57 14.42
CA VAL A 618 -14.13 16.44 15.79
C VAL A 618 -13.47 15.27 16.53
N THR A 619 -13.58 15.31 17.86
CA THR A 619 -13.24 14.15 18.70
C THR A 619 -14.29 13.07 18.49
N PRO A 620 -13.90 11.84 18.10
CA PRO A 620 -14.86 10.77 17.88
C PRO A 620 -15.55 10.34 19.18
N ARG A 621 -16.79 9.87 19.07
CA ARG A 621 -17.60 9.39 20.23
C ARG A 621 -17.02 8.13 20.90
N GLY A 622 -16.12 7.42 20.22
CA GLY A 622 -15.47 6.22 20.74
C GLY A 622 -14.49 5.65 19.72
N ALA A 623 -13.64 4.72 20.14
CA ALA A 623 -12.66 4.10 19.27
C ALA A 623 -12.56 2.60 19.55
N ASN A 624 -12.56 1.78 18.50
CA ASN A 624 -12.35 0.34 18.66
C ASN A 624 -10.93 0.09 19.22
N ARG A 625 -10.83 -0.74 20.26
CA ARG A 625 -9.59 -1.22 20.88
C ARG A 625 -9.72 -2.70 21.23
N ARG A 626 -9.83 -3.55 20.21
CA ARG A 626 -10.14 -4.97 20.38
C ARG A 626 -8.91 -5.80 20.70
N GLY A 627 -8.87 -6.38 21.91
CA GLY A 627 -7.95 -7.46 22.27
C GLY A 627 -8.19 -8.73 21.45
N LEU A 628 -7.36 -9.76 21.65
CA LEU A 628 -7.56 -11.08 21.04
C LEU A 628 -8.68 -11.84 21.76
N SER A 629 -9.54 -12.52 21.00
CA SER A 629 -10.65 -13.32 21.54
C SER A 629 -10.23 -14.78 21.76
N LEU A 630 -9.11 -15.00 22.45
CA LEU A 630 -8.58 -16.33 22.74
C LEU A 630 -9.60 -17.12 23.58
N GLY A 631 -9.96 -18.33 23.16
CA GLY A 631 -10.97 -19.16 23.84
C GLY A 631 -12.41 -19.02 23.36
N LYS A 632 -12.71 -18.06 22.46
CA LYS A 632 -14.04 -17.97 21.83
C LYS A 632 -14.35 -19.25 21.02
N PRO A 633 -15.39 -20.03 21.37
CA PRO A 633 -15.68 -21.28 20.68
C PRO A 633 -16.17 -21.03 19.25
N HIS A 634 -15.88 -21.98 18.36
CA HIS A 634 -16.42 -21.98 17.00
C HIS A 634 -17.89 -22.38 17.04
N LYS A 635 -18.79 -21.44 16.72
CA LYS A 635 -20.22 -21.72 16.55
C LYS A 635 -20.52 -22.04 15.09
N ALA A 636 -21.55 -22.85 14.85
CA ALA A 636 -22.12 -23.00 13.52
C ALA A 636 -22.49 -21.61 12.97
N GLN A 637 -22.18 -21.37 11.69
CA GLN A 637 -22.41 -20.10 11.02
C GLN A 637 -23.33 -20.31 9.83
N GLU A 638 -24.37 -19.50 9.76
CA GLU A 638 -25.11 -19.26 8.51
C GLU A 638 -24.53 -18.02 7.84
N LEU A 639 -24.06 -18.19 6.61
CA LEU A 639 -23.44 -17.14 5.79
C LEU A 639 -24.28 -16.92 4.54
N ALA A 640 -24.56 -15.67 4.22
CA ALA A 640 -25.30 -15.32 3.01
C ALA A 640 -24.36 -15.27 1.80
N TYR A 641 -24.67 -16.05 0.76
CA TYR A 641 -23.92 -16.06 -0.49
C TYR A 641 -24.76 -15.47 -1.63
N TYR A 642 -24.13 -14.57 -2.38
CA TYR A 642 -24.76 -13.87 -3.50
C TYR A 642 -24.05 -14.30 -4.79
N PRO A 643 -24.53 -15.32 -5.51
CA PRO A 643 -23.96 -15.73 -6.79
C PRO A 643 -24.19 -14.64 -7.85
N ALA A 644 -23.51 -14.73 -9.00
CA ALA A 644 -23.63 -13.73 -10.06
C ALA A 644 -25.08 -13.57 -10.56
N ALA A 645 -25.83 -14.67 -10.65
CA ALA A 645 -27.24 -14.67 -11.05
C ALA A 645 -28.16 -13.92 -10.08
N ALA A 646 -27.74 -13.70 -8.83
CA ALA A 646 -28.49 -12.96 -7.81
C ALA A 646 -28.04 -11.49 -7.67
N MET A 647 -27.16 -11.02 -8.54
CA MET A 647 -26.68 -9.64 -8.54
C MET A 647 -27.61 -8.72 -9.34
N PRO A 648 -27.63 -7.41 -9.04
CA PRO A 648 -28.37 -6.46 -9.85
C PRO A 648 -27.88 -6.50 -11.31
N PRO A 649 -28.79 -6.37 -12.29
CA PRO A 649 -28.40 -6.28 -13.68
C PRO A 649 -27.61 -4.98 -13.94
N PRO A 650 -26.79 -4.93 -15.02
CA PRO A 650 -25.92 -3.80 -15.32
C PRO A 650 -26.60 -2.43 -15.36
N GLU A 651 -27.81 -2.37 -15.90
CA GLU A 651 -28.63 -1.18 -16.12
C GLU A 651 -29.39 -0.71 -14.86
N ALA A 652 -29.33 -1.45 -13.76
CA ALA A 652 -30.08 -1.14 -12.54
C ALA A 652 -29.56 0.12 -11.84
N GLN A 653 -30.21 1.26 -12.09
CA GLN A 653 -29.91 2.52 -11.41
C GLN A 653 -30.68 2.68 -10.08
N ALA A 654 -31.89 2.13 -10.00
CA ALA A 654 -32.68 2.12 -8.78
C ALA A 654 -32.08 1.20 -7.70
N PRO A 655 -32.46 1.39 -6.42
CA PRO A 655 -32.12 0.45 -5.36
C PRO A 655 -32.56 -0.98 -5.72
N PHE A 656 -31.65 -1.94 -5.58
CA PHE A 656 -31.89 -3.37 -5.76
C PHE A 656 -31.56 -4.08 -4.43
N PRO A 657 -32.51 -4.10 -3.47
CA PRO A 657 -32.27 -4.60 -2.13
C PRO A 657 -31.72 -6.03 -2.12
N VAL A 658 -30.86 -6.33 -1.15
CA VAL A 658 -30.35 -7.69 -0.96
C VAL A 658 -31.45 -8.62 -0.44
N ASP A 659 -31.67 -9.75 -1.12
CA ASP A 659 -32.46 -10.85 -0.55
C ASP A 659 -31.58 -11.74 0.33
N ARG A 660 -31.47 -11.37 1.61
CA ARG A 660 -30.66 -12.12 2.56
C ARG A 660 -31.24 -13.51 2.86
N LYS A 661 -32.56 -13.70 2.81
CA LYS A 661 -33.20 -14.99 3.10
C LYS A 661 -32.85 -15.99 2.00
N ALA A 662 -33.00 -15.60 0.74
CA ALA A 662 -32.58 -16.42 -0.39
C ALA A 662 -31.06 -16.69 -0.37
N ALA A 663 -30.25 -15.66 -0.04
CA ALA A 663 -28.79 -15.81 0.03
C ALA A 663 -28.31 -16.77 1.14
N LEU A 664 -29.05 -16.89 2.25
CA LEU A 664 -28.79 -17.90 3.28
C LEU A 664 -29.22 -19.30 2.81
N ALA A 665 -30.34 -19.39 2.10
CA ALA A 665 -30.85 -20.64 1.55
C ALA A 665 -30.00 -21.19 0.39
N ALA A 666 -29.17 -20.37 -0.27
CA ALA A 666 -28.23 -20.81 -1.31
C ALA A 666 -27.04 -21.63 -0.76
N PHE A 667 -26.86 -21.67 0.56
CA PHE A 667 -25.73 -22.35 1.22
C PHE A 667 -25.63 -23.87 0.96
N PRO A 668 -26.73 -24.67 0.90
CA PRO A 668 -26.66 -26.11 0.65
C PRO A 668 -26.23 -26.46 -0.78
N GLU A 669 -26.55 -25.63 -1.78
CA GLU A 669 -26.15 -25.86 -3.18
C GLU A 669 -24.67 -25.54 -3.46
N ALA A 670 -24.05 -24.71 -2.61
CA ALA A 670 -22.65 -24.30 -2.74
C ALA A 670 -21.65 -25.29 -2.12
N ALA A 671 -22.11 -26.35 -1.44
CA ALA A 671 -21.23 -27.36 -0.86
C ALA A 671 -20.32 -27.95 -1.96
N LEU A 672 -19.01 -28.05 -1.68
CA LEU A 672 -18.05 -28.54 -2.67
C LEU A 672 -18.45 -29.96 -3.10
N ARG A 673 -18.88 -30.09 -4.36
CA ARG A 673 -19.02 -31.38 -5.03
C ARG A 673 -17.63 -31.97 -5.25
N GLU A 674 -17.15 -32.73 -4.26
CA GLU A 674 -15.88 -33.46 -4.30
C GLU A 674 -15.81 -34.39 -5.55
N ASP A 675 -16.97 -34.81 -6.07
CA ASP A 675 -17.16 -35.45 -7.37
C ASP A 675 -16.72 -34.57 -8.56
N LEU A 676 -17.10 -33.29 -8.63
CA LEU A 676 -16.64 -32.37 -9.68
C LEU A 676 -15.13 -32.11 -9.59
N ARG A 677 -14.61 -31.98 -8.36
CA ARG A 677 -13.17 -31.82 -8.11
C ARG A 677 -12.38 -33.05 -8.58
N ARG A 678 -12.86 -34.26 -8.26
CA ARG A 678 -12.25 -35.53 -8.69
C ARG A 678 -12.38 -35.77 -10.19
N ALA A 679 -13.55 -35.48 -10.78
CA ALA A 679 -13.78 -35.66 -12.21
C ALA A 679 -12.80 -34.83 -13.06
N ARG A 680 -12.53 -33.58 -12.68
CA ARG A 680 -11.58 -32.71 -13.40
C ARG A 680 -10.11 -33.07 -13.11
N LEU A 681 -9.78 -33.48 -11.89
CA LEU A 681 -8.46 -34.04 -11.56
C LEU A 681 -8.15 -35.33 -12.33
N ASN A 682 -9.19 -36.07 -12.75
CA ASN A 682 -9.06 -37.26 -13.59
C ASN A 682 -9.05 -36.91 -15.09
N ALA A 683 -9.90 -36.00 -15.55
CA ALA A 683 -9.90 -35.54 -16.95
C ALA A 683 -8.58 -34.86 -17.37
N GLY A 684 -7.91 -34.16 -16.44
CA GLY A 684 -6.58 -33.58 -16.68
C GLY A 684 -5.43 -34.60 -16.70
N ARG A 685 -5.67 -35.88 -16.34
CA ARG A 685 -4.67 -36.97 -16.44
C ARG A 685 -4.78 -37.76 -17.74
N GLU A 686 -5.88 -37.64 -18.49
CA GLU A 686 -6.10 -38.34 -19.77
C GLU A 686 -5.57 -37.54 -20.99
N GLN A 687 -4.99 -36.35 -20.78
CA GLN A 687 -4.39 -35.52 -21.83
C GLN A 687 -2.86 -35.41 -21.74
N TRP A 688 -2.17 -36.48 -21.34
CA TRP A 688 -0.71 -36.61 -21.42
C TRP A 688 -0.30 -37.91 -22.09
#